data_AF-A0A8C9Y4M5-F1
#
_entry.id   AF-A0A8C9Y4M5-F1
#
_cell.length_a   1.000
_cell.length_b   1.000
_cell.length_c   1.000
_cell.angle_alpha   90.00
_cell.angle_beta   90.00
_cell.angle_gamma   90.00
#
_symmetry.space_group_name_H-M   'P 1'
#
loop_
_entity.id
_entity.type
_entity.pdbx_description
1 polymer ?
#
loop_
_entity_poly.entity_id
_entity_poly.type
_entity_poly.pdbx_seq_one_letter_code
_entity_poly.pdbx_strand_id
1 'polypeptide(L)'
;MGNQAGRQELTESGAQAAKKSGIPAPREIPSTITRDRISLRDQLRSSTTKRMVSSASTSSLSTLAKQTRSVTKSRGDADGQEKGLLECQVKELLAEAKAKDLEISNLRMELQRCKGKASTASSSPSTNAVSWQEPAAGGEQGQVAEALVLVGELREKNGKFQRELAALREENQALKEKLLCLEASPLSSTNISSPSKPLVNGLTQQDSLPSTASPLKTSVSSSSDITKGSPSPDSSEFEKIPSRSESASSGVSGEAVVVGARGRDVSVQSLTEQIHKMEESHHSTAEELQATLQELADQQQVVQELTAENERLAEEKRLLQTSLQQQRERLEVRAQKNEALAGRLQEQAQAQAQREEELSSQGPRLAELEQRYAELVESSRFEREKLVDIQQQLTGSLRALEEEHQEAQGQVCCLRKEMDRLQAQLDRELQAGGQAAQAAEEQRATADSLRLENSRLKAQVDIERQKVGELKAMQSASDSTEMQNLLKTAHSEKDRLEVELTELRQEVLQAQAETEHVRSSMSKVEAKCQQVQERAERREQELSSRVTSLEEAGIHAENQVKELKETIFELEDQVEQQRAVNCHTNQAVLDMENLVKKLEEQKTEADRQLKVLSRQMKDEKEEWRRFQADLQTAVVVANDIKVEAQQELRTLRRQLQEEQDRSAKLSTDLEALQGVRINTGATFDTKTAVEGH
;
A
#
# COMPACT_ATOMS: atom_id res chain seq x y z
N MET A 1 -20.22 22.07 60.24
CA MET A 1 -19.65 23.23 59.52
C MET A 1 -19.50 22.80 58.06
N GLY A 2 -20.53 22.59 57.24
CA GLY A 2 -21.71 23.43 56.93
C GLY A 2 -21.49 23.97 55.51
N ASN A 3 -22.35 23.81 54.48
CA ASN A 3 -23.72 23.29 54.36
C ASN A 3 -23.77 22.34 53.11
N GLN A 4 -24.62 21.30 52.98
CA GLN A 4 -26.07 21.30 52.69
C GLN A 4 -26.49 22.28 51.56
N ALA A 5 -27.34 21.92 50.58
CA ALA A 5 -28.04 20.67 50.21
C ALA A 5 -28.24 20.61 48.67
N GLY A 6 -28.46 19.47 48.00
CA GLY A 6 -29.78 18.84 47.76
C GLY A 6 -30.43 19.34 46.44
N ARG A 7 -31.27 18.61 45.69
CA ARG A 7 -31.81 17.23 45.79
C ARG A 7 -32.54 16.85 44.46
N GLN A 8 -32.85 15.55 44.31
CA GLN A 8 -34.07 14.90 43.73
C GLN A 8 -35.28 15.80 43.34
N GLU A 9 -36.25 15.46 42.46
CA GLU A 9 -36.63 14.24 41.72
C GLU A 9 -37.77 14.55 40.69
N LEU A 10 -38.02 13.62 39.74
CA LEU A 10 -39.30 13.15 39.11
C LEU A 10 -40.55 14.04 38.87
N THR A 11 -41.43 13.54 37.97
CA THR A 11 -42.86 13.88 37.70
C THR A 11 -43.16 15.15 36.87
N GLU A 12 -44.23 15.28 36.07
CA GLU A 12 -45.17 14.34 35.39
C GLU A 12 -46.03 15.10 34.32
N SER A 13 -46.63 14.36 33.37
CA SER A 13 -47.97 14.61 32.76
C SER A 13 -48.26 15.80 31.80
N GLY A 14 -49.21 15.56 30.86
CA GLY A 14 -50.07 16.57 30.22
C GLY A 14 -49.59 17.15 28.87
N ALA A 15 -49.85 16.62 27.66
CA ALA A 15 -51.04 16.06 27.00
C ALA A 15 -51.83 17.06 26.10
N GLN A 16 -52.29 16.54 24.94
CA GLN A 16 -53.23 17.08 23.93
C GLN A 16 -52.73 18.12 22.90
N ALA A 17 -53.31 18.26 21.69
CA ALA A 17 -53.64 17.30 20.60
C ALA A 17 -54.59 17.93 19.56
N ALA A 18 -54.20 17.99 18.27
CA ALA A 18 -55.10 18.11 17.11
C ALA A 18 -54.36 17.61 15.83
N LYS A 19 -54.70 16.46 15.22
CA LYS A 19 -55.75 16.25 14.19
C LYS A 19 -55.46 17.12 12.94
N LYS A 20 -55.12 16.62 11.74
CA LYS A 20 -55.59 15.50 10.86
C LYS A 20 -54.51 15.30 9.74
N SER A 21 -54.53 14.39 8.75
CA SER A 21 -55.20 13.11 8.39
C SER A 21 -54.64 12.70 7.00
N GLY A 22 -54.58 11.46 6.51
CA GLY A 22 -54.97 10.13 7.02
C GLY A 22 -54.47 9.03 6.07
N ILE A 23 -54.60 7.76 6.46
CA ILE A 23 -54.12 6.58 5.71
C ILE A 23 -55.28 6.01 4.85
N PRO A 24 -55.00 5.34 3.72
CA PRO A 24 -55.15 3.88 3.76
C PRO A 24 -54.04 3.11 3.00
N ALA A 25 -53.59 2.02 3.60
CA ALA A 25 -52.91 0.90 2.93
C ALA A 25 -53.92 -0.28 2.83
N PRO A 26 -53.54 -1.53 2.47
CA PRO A 26 -52.43 -2.03 1.66
C PRO A 26 -52.94 -2.96 0.51
N ARG A 27 -52.04 -3.56 -0.30
CA ARG A 27 -52.13 -4.98 -0.73
C ARG A 27 -50.93 -5.43 -1.60
N GLU A 28 -50.34 -6.55 -1.20
CA GLU A 28 -49.38 -7.36 -1.98
C GLU A 28 -50.15 -8.38 -2.84
N ILE A 29 -49.64 -8.74 -4.04
CA ILE A 29 -49.56 -10.12 -4.58
C ILE A 29 -48.35 -10.17 -5.57
N PRO A 30 -47.47 -11.19 -5.54
CA PRO A 30 -46.32 -11.34 -6.45
C PRO A 30 -46.63 -12.21 -7.70
N SER A 31 -45.59 -12.64 -8.43
CA SER A 31 -45.52 -13.66 -9.53
C SER A 31 -45.35 -13.08 -10.95
N THR A 32 -44.71 -13.72 -11.95
CA THR A 32 -43.76 -14.86 -12.05
C THR A 32 -43.19 -14.86 -13.50
N ILE A 33 -42.04 -15.51 -13.69
CA ILE A 33 -41.58 -16.23 -14.91
C ILE A 33 -42.38 -16.03 -16.22
N THR A 34 -41.67 -15.60 -17.26
CA THR A 34 -41.73 -16.29 -18.57
C THR A 34 -40.33 -16.40 -19.18
N ARG A 35 -39.97 -17.62 -19.58
CA ARG A 35 -38.82 -17.87 -20.46
C ARG A 35 -39.27 -17.60 -21.89
N ASP A 36 -38.35 -17.21 -22.77
CA ASP A 36 -38.19 -17.99 -24.00
C ASP A 36 -36.76 -17.96 -24.57
N ARG A 37 -36.39 -19.01 -25.30
CA ARG A 37 -35.03 -19.26 -25.84
C ARG A 37 -35.12 -19.85 -27.26
N ILE A 38 -34.87 -19.04 -28.29
CA ILE A 38 -34.54 -19.47 -29.67
C ILE A 38 -33.63 -18.34 -30.22
N SER A 39 -32.32 -18.46 -30.47
CA SER A 39 -31.42 -19.48 -31.05
C SER A 39 -31.40 -19.53 -32.58
N LEU A 40 -30.18 -19.66 -33.14
CA LEU A 40 -29.79 -19.70 -34.57
C LEU A 40 -29.79 -18.32 -35.26
N ARG A 41 -28.68 -17.73 -35.74
CA ARG A 41 -27.49 -18.21 -36.47
C ARG A 41 -27.75 -18.50 -37.97
N ASP A 42 -27.63 -17.47 -38.81
CA ASP A 42 -26.57 -17.47 -39.84
C ASP A 42 -26.33 -16.10 -40.52
N GLN A 43 -25.04 -15.77 -40.62
CA GLN A 43 -24.28 -15.26 -41.79
C GLN A 43 -24.67 -14.00 -42.61
N LEU A 44 -23.78 -13.00 -42.48
CA LEU A 44 -22.84 -12.53 -43.53
C LEU A 44 -23.31 -11.51 -44.60
N ARG A 45 -22.67 -10.32 -44.57
CA ARG A 45 -22.49 -9.30 -45.66
C ARG A 45 -23.77 -8.78 -46.35
N SER A 46 -24.02 -7.47 -46.43
CA SER A 46 -23.12 -6.49 -47.05
C SER A 46 -23.51 -5.04 -46.73
N SER A 47 -22.61 -4.11 -47.02
CA SER A 47 -22.78 -2.66 -46.89
C SER A 47 -23.70 -2.04 -47.95
N THR A 48 -24.31 -0.87 -47.66
CA THR A 48 -24.41 0.30 -48.57
C THR A 48 -24.81 1.56 -47.81
N THR A 49 -23.93 2.55 -47.91
CA THR A 49 -24.00 3.96 -47.52
C THR A 49 -25.30 4.72 -47.87
N LYS A 50 -25.64 5.73 -47.04
CA LYS A 50 -25.95 7.10 -47.51
C LYS A 50 -25.87 8.14 -46.38
N ARG A 51 -25.06 9.18 -46.63
CA ARG A 51 -24.73 10.25 -45.67
C ARG A 51 -25.84 11.29 -45.53
N MET A 52 -25.94 11.90 -44.36
CA MET A 52 -26.32 13.32 -44.22
C MET A 52 -25.34 14.05 -43.29
N VAL A 53 -24.95 15.23 -43.78
CA VAL A 53 -23.85 16.13 -43.39
C VAL A 53 -23.75 16.48 -41.91
N SER A 54 -22.53 16.36 -41.36
CA SER A 54 -22.11 16.89 -40.05
C SER A 54 -21.97 18.42 -40.04
N SER A 55 -22.22 19.06 -38.90
CA SER A 55 -21.84 20.46 -38.64
C SER A 55 -20.97 20.54 -37.39
N ALA A 56 -19.67 20.32 -37.53
CA ALA A 56 -18.73 20.43 -36.41
C ALA A 56 -18.41 21.91 -36.13
N SER A 57 -18.79 22.41 -34.96
CA SER A 57 -18.26 23.65 -34.39
C SER A 57 -17.09 23.35 -33.45
N THR A 58 -16.18 24.32 -33.35
CA THR A 58 -14.82 24.14 -32.83
C THR A 58 -14.70 24.11 -31.30
N SER A 59 -13.50 23.71 -30.87
CA SER A 59 -12.78 24.09 -29.64
C SER A 59 -12.89 23.16 -28.42
N SER A 60 -11.79 22.45 -28.18
CA SER A 60 -11.48 21.76 -26.93
C SER A 60 -10.82 22.74 -25.95
N LEU A 61 -11.39 22.91 -24.76
CA LEU A 61 -10.80 23.65 -23.64
C LEU A 61 -10.72 22.73 -22.40
N SER A 62 -9.60 22.03 -22.20
CA SER A 62 -9.34 21.30 -20.94
C SER A 62 -7.90 20.77 -20.80
N THR A 63 -6.93 21.66 -20.56
CA THR A 63 -5.59 21.28 -20.05
C THR A 63 -5.12 22.21 -18.93
N LEU A 64 -5.87 22.25 -17.82
CA LEU A 64 -5.41 22.90 -16.58
C LEU A 64 -6.05 22.27 -15.34
N ALA A 65 -5.48 21.16 -14.86
CA ALA A 65 -5.73 20.66 -13.50
C ALA A 65 -4.64 19.66 -13.07
N LYS A 66 -4.15 19.84 -11.83
CA LYS A 66 -3.44 18.83 -11.00
C LYS A 66 -2.01 18.42 -11.42
N GLN A 67 -1.04 19.24 -11.03
CA GLN A 67 0.11 18.72 -10.30
C GLN A 67 -0.14 18.93 -8.80
N THR A 68 -0.14 17.85 -8.01
CA THR A 68 -0.27 17.90 -6.55
C THR A 68 1.01 17.34 -5.91
N ARG A 69 1.49 18.01 -4.86
CA ARG A 69 2.80 17.82 -4.20
C ARG A 69 3.07 16.43 -3.62
N SER A 70 4.36 16.04 -3.62
CA SER A 70 5.14 15.56 -2.45
C SER A 70 6.65 15.47 -2.86
N VAL A 71 7.71 15.64 -2.03
CA VAL A 71 7.84 16.05 -0.61
C VAL A 71 9.29 16.52 -0.26
N THR A 72 9.43 17.51 0.66
CA THR A 72 10.61 17.90 1.51
C THR A 72 11.96 18.48 1.01
N LYS A 73 12.43 19.52 1.75
CA LYS A 73 13.81 20.06 1.97
C LYS A 73 14.54 20.66 0.73
N SER A 74 14.74 21.98 0.60
CA SER A 74 15.36 22.94 1.56
C SER A 74 14.92 24.39 1.27
N ARG A 75 14.92 25.25 2.29
CA ARG A 75 14.30 26.59 2.25
C ARG A 75 15.34 27.68 1.89
N GLY A 76 15.42 28.06 0.61
CA GLY A 76 16.34 29.10 0.12
C GLY A 76 16.24 29.34 -1.39
N ASP A 77 16.61 28.35 -2.20
CA ASP A 77 16.71 28.50 -3.67
C ASP A 77 15.39 28.29 -4.44
N ALA A 78 14.41 27.60 -3.84
CA ALA A 78 13.14 27.25 -4.50
C ALA A 78 12.37 28.49 -5.00
N ASP A 79 12.26 29.54 -4.17
CA ASP A 79 11.56 30.78 -4.50
C ASP A 79 12.20 31.52 -5.70
N GLY A 80 13.53 31.40 -5.87
CA GLY A 80 14.25 31.96 -7.01
C GLY A 80 13.98 31.21 -8.31
N GLN A 81 13.90 29.88 -8.23
CA GLN A 81 13.62 29.02 -9.38
C GLN A 81 12.13 29.10 -9.81
N GLU A 82 11.19 29.15 -8.85
CA GLU A 82 9.76 29.38 -9.11
C GLU A 82 9.52 30.76 -9.73
N LYS A 83 10.17 31.81 -9.21
CA LYS A 83 10.15 33.15 -9.82
C LYS A 83 10.71 33.16 -11.24
N GLY A 84 11.80 32.42 -11.50
CA GLY A 84 12.38 32.30 -12.84
C GLY A 84 11.43 31.62 -13.85
N LEU A 85 10.74 30.56 -13.43
CA LEU A 85 9.72 29.88 -14.24
C LEU A 85 8.53 30.81 -14.54
N LEU A 86 8.01 31.53 -13.52
CA LEU A 86 6.96 32.52 -13.70
C LEU A 86 7.38 33.67 -14.64
N GLU A 87 8.62 34.15 -14.54
CA GLU A 87 9.14 35.19 -15.44
C GLU A 87 9.28 34.71 -16.89
N CYS A 88 9.67 33.45 -17.11
CA CYS A 88 9.65 32.82 -18.43
C CYS A 88 8.22 32.68 -18.98
N GLN A 89 7.28 32.21 -18.16
CA GLN A 89 5.87 32.06 -18.57
C GLN A 89 5.20 33.41 -18.90
N VAL A 90 5.53 34.47 -18.16
CA VAL A 90 5.09 35.84 -18.48
C VAL A 90 5.69 36.33 -19.82
N LYS A 91 6.96 36.00 -20.11
CA LYS A 91 7.58 36.34 -21.41
C LYS A 91 6.95 35.58 -22.58
N GLU A 92 6.60 34.31 -22.38
CA GLU A 92 5.92 33.48 -23.38
C GLU A 92 4.51 33.99 -23.67
N LEU A 93 3.70 34.25 -22.63
CA LEU A 93 2.37 34.86 -22.77
C LEU A 93 2.42 36.25 -23.43
N LEU A 94 3.46 37.06 -23.16
CA LEU A 94 3.68 38.35 -23.84
C LEU A 94 4.08 38.18 -25.32
N ALA A 95 4.76 37.09 -25.69
CA ALA A 95 5.08 36.79 -27.07
C ALA A 95 3.84 36.29 -27.83
N GLU A 96 3.02 35.44 -27.20
CA GLU A 96 1.76 34.96 -27.77
C GLU A 96 0.75 36.10 -27.94
N ALA A 97 0.62 37.00 -26.95
CA ALA A 97 -0.21 38.19 -27.07
C ALA A 97 0.19 39.07 -28.28
N LYS A 98 1.50 39.29 -28.49
CA LYS A 98 2.01 40.02 -29.66
C LYS A 98 1.75 39.29 -30.98
N ALA A 99 1.84 37.96 -31.01
CA ALA A 99 1.50 37.16 -32.18
C ALA A 99 0.00 37.29 -32.51
N LYS A 100 -0.86 37.27 -31.50
CA LYS A 100 -2.32 37.46 -31.63
C LYS A 100 -2.68 38.88 -32.06
N ASP A 101 -1.99 39.91 -31.59
CA ASP A 101 -2.16 41.29 -32.07
C ASP A 101 -1.78 41.44 -33.55
N LEU A 102 -0.72 40.77 -34.00
CA LEU A 102 -0.33 40.72 -35.42
C LEU A 102 -1.37 39.97 -36.28
N GLU A 103 -1.89 38.85 -35.78
CA GLU A 103 -2.99 38.10 -36.42
C GLU A 103 -4.25 38.96 -36.56
N ILE A 104 -4.66 39.66 -35.49
CA ILE A 104 -5.78 40.61 -35.50
C ILE A 104 -5.51 41.77 -36.48
N SER A 105 -4.28 42.26 -36.57
CA SER A 105 -3.89 43.31 -37.53
C SER A 105 -4.03 42.82 -38.99
N ASN A 106 -3.56 41.62 -39.28
CA ASN A 106 -3.72 40.98 -40.60
C ASN A 106 -5.20 40.76 -40.94
N LEU A 107 -5.99 40.19 -40.03
CA LEU A 107 -7.43 40.00 -40.21
C LEU A 107 -8.18 41.32 -40.42
N ARG A 108 -7.75 42.42 -39.75
CA ARG A 108 -8.28 43.78 -39.99
C ARG A 108 -7.91 44.32 -41.36
N MET A 109 -6.66 44.13 -41.81
CA MET A 109 -6.23 44.52 -43.17
C MET A 109 -6.99 43.72 -44.24
N GLU A 110 -7.25 42.44 -44.00
CA GLU A 110 -7.98 41.57 -44.91
C GLU A 110 -9.49 41.90 -44.94
N LEU A 111 -10.11 42.18 -43.79
CA LEU A 111 -11.46 42.75 -43.71
C LEU A 111 -11.55 44.09 -44.47
N GLN A 112 -10.56 44.97 -44.33
CA GLN A 112 -10.52 46.24 -45.06
C GLN A 112 -10.35 46.04 -46.57
N ARG A 113 -9.55 45.05 -46.99
CA ARG A 113 -9.39 44.63 -48.40
C ARG A 113 -10.71 44.08 -48.97
N CYS A 114 -11.42 43.26 -48.22
CA CYS A 114 -12.74 42.74 -48.59
C CYS A 114 -13.81 43.85 -48.63
N LYS A 115 -13.78 44.79 -47.69
CA LYS A 115 -14.68 45.97 -47.67
C LYS A 115 -14.42 46.92 -48.84
N GLY A 116 -13.16 47.07 -49.27
CA GLY A 116 -12.81 47.75 -50.51
C GLY A 116 -13.42 47.09 -51.75
N LYS A 117 -13.35 45.75 -51.85
CA LYS A 117 -13.96 44.97 -52.95
C LYS A 117 -15.50 44.99 -52.93
N ALA A 118 -16.12 45.02 -51.75
CA ALA A 118 -17.58 45.13 -51.63
C ALA A 118 -18.11 46.52 -52.07
N SER A 119 -17.32 47.58 -51.86
CA SER A 119 -17.70 48.95 -52.23
C SER A 119 -17.74 49.17 -53.74
N THR A 120 -17.06 48.33 -54.54
CA THR A 120 -17.08 48.36 -56.01
C THR A 120 -18.20 47.52 -56.65
N ALA A 121 -19.01 46.81 -55.88
CA ALA A 121 -20.00 45.84 -56.39
C ALA A 121 -21.45 46.36 -56.45
N SER A 122 -21.70 47.67 -56.23
CA SER A 122 -23.05 48.26 -56.13
C SER A 122 -23.36 49.33 -57.18
N SER A 123 -22.95 49.10 -58.43
CA SER A 123 -23.49 49.84 -59.60
C SER A 123 -23.31 49.05 -60.90
N SER A 124 -24.40 48.87 -61.64
CA SER A 124 -24.48 48.26 -62.99
C SER A 124 -25.70 48.85 -63.71
N PRO A 125 -25.84 48.76 -65.06
CA PRO A 125 -24.94 48.12 -66.04
C PRO A 125 -24.62 49.00 -67.30
N SER A 126 -23.62 48.60 -68.12
CA SER A 126 -23.79 48.50 -69.60
C SER A 126 -22.56 47.94 -70.35
N THR A 127 -22.83 46.95 -71.23
CA THR A 127 -22.23 46.69 -72.56
C THR A 127 -20.72 46.55 -72.82
N ASN A 128 -20.35 45.35 -73.34
CA ASN A 128 -19.41 45.04 -74.42
C ASN A 128 -18.07 45.81 -74.57
N ALA A 129 -16.96 45.06 -74.47
CA ALA A 129 -16.01 44.88 -75.60
C ALA A 129 -15.05 43.70 -75.34
N VAL A 130 -14.63 43.01 -76.39
CA VAL A 130 -13.54 42.01 -76.38
C VAL A 130 -12.24 42.68 -76.81
N SER A 131 -11.14 42.46 -76.09
CA SER A 131 -9.78 42.67 -76.61
C SER A 131 -8.78 41.74 -75.92
N TRP A 132 -8.01 41.00 -76.72
CA TRP A 132 -6.90 40.17 -76.26
C TRP A 132 -5.62 40.99 -76.05
N GLN A 133 -4.93 40.84 -74.91
CA GLN A 133 -3.46 40.85 -74.86
C GLN A 133 -2.90 40.22 -73.57
N GLU A 134 -1.59 39.96 -73.59
CA GLU A 134 -0.83 39.00 -72.77
C GLU A 134 -0.73 39.25 -71.25
N PRO A 135 -0.37 38.21 -70.46
CA PRO A 135 -0.47 38.23 -69.00
C PRO A 135 0.63 39.07 -68.33
N ALA A 136 0.22 39.90 -67.36
CA ALA A 136 1.14 40.64 -66.51
C ALA A 136 1.84 39.69 -65.50
N ALA A 137 3.13 39.45 -65.69
CA ALA A 137 3.99 38.53 -64.94
C ALA A 137 4.25 38.88 -63.44
N GLY A 138 3.37 39.63 -62.79
CA GLY A 138 3.49 40.01 -61.37
C GLY A 138 2.83 39.03 -60.39
N GLY A 139 1.74 38.38 -60.78
CA GLY A 139 0.97 37.50 -59.87
C GLY A 139 1.59 36.12 -59.67
N GLU A 140 2.01 35.48 -60.77
CA GLU A 140 2.58 34.13 -60.74
C GLU A 140 3.95 34.11 -60.03
N GLN A 141 4.78 35.14 -60.23
CA GLN A 141 6.08 35.26 -59.57
C GLN A 141 5.95 35.28 -58.03
N GLY A 142 4.88 35.89 -57.50
CA GLY A 142 4.59 35.92 -56.07
C GLY A 142 4.15 34.56 -55.53
N GLN A 143 3.21 33.88 -56.20
CA GLN A 143 2.76 32.54 -55.80
C GLN A 143 3.87 31.49 -55.94
N VAL A 144 4.71 31.59 -56.96
CA VAL A 144 5.88 30.71 -57.14
C VAL A 144 6.92 30.96 -56.04
N ALA A 145 7.15 32.22 -55.63
CA ALA A 145 8.04 32.53 -54.51
C ALA A 145 7.50 31.98 -53.18
N GLU A 146 6.21 32.14 -52.91
CA GLU A 146 5.54 31.63 -51.70
C GLU A 146 5.54 30.08 -51.66
N ALA A 147 5.27 29.43 -52.80
CA ALA A 147 5.38 27.98 -52.94
C ALA A 147 6.83 27.48 -52.75
N LEU A 148 7.84 28.20 -53.23
CA LEU A 148 9.25 27.87 -53.01
C LEU A 148 9.66 27.98 -51.53
N VAL A 149 9.15 28.99 -50.81
CA VAL A 149 9.35 29.12 -49.35
C VAL A 149 8.69 27.95 -48.62
N LEU A 150 7.43 27.61 -48.93
CA LEU A 150 6.73 26.49 -48.32
C LEU A 150 7.42 25.13 -48.59
N VAL A 151 7.93 24.93 -49.81
CA VAL A 151 8.76 23.75 -50.15
C VAL A 151 10.08 23.76 -49.39
N GLY A 152 10.69 24.92 -49.15
CA GLY A 152 11.86 25.08 -48.28
C GLY A 152 11.57 24.65 -46.85
N GLU A 153 10.50 25.16 -46.24
CA GLU A 153 10.07 24.77 -44.89
C GLU A 153 9.74 23.28 -44.78
N LEU A 154 9.04 22.71 -45.77
CA LEU A 154 8.71 21.28 -45.79
C LEU A 154 9.97 20.41 -45.91
N ARG A 155 10.98 20.85 -46.70
CA ARG A 155 12.29 20.18 -46.74
C ARG A 155 13.02 20.29 -45.40
N GLU A 156 12.99 21.44 -44.74
CA GLU A 156 13.62 21.61 -43.43
C GLU A 156 12.93 20.77 -42.34
N LYS A 157 11.60 20.75 -42.31
CA LYS A 157 10.78 19.91 -41.41
C LYS A 157 11.04 18.42 -41.66
N ASN A 158 11.08 17.98 -42.91
CA ASN A 158 11.46 16.60 -43.27
C ASN A 158 12.91 16.28 -42.85
N GLY A 159 13.85 17.22 -43.01
CA GLY A 159 15.23 17.09 -42.51
C GLY A 159 15.34 17.06 -40.97
N LYS A 160 14.43 17.70 -40.24
CA LYS A 160 14.30 17.58 -38.77
C LYS A 160 13.81 16.20 -38.39
N PHE A 161 12.71 15.73 -38.98
CA PHE A 161 12.18 14.37 -38.75
C PHE A 161 13.19 13.28 -39.09
N GLN A 162 13.98 13.42 -40.17
CA GLN A 162 15.02 12.44 -40.51
C GLN A 162 16.16 12.39 -39.49
N ARG A 163 16.55 13.53 -38.90
CA ARG A 163 17.56 13.57 -37.83
C ARG A 163 17.02 13.00 -36.52
N GLU A 164 15.78 13.28 -36.18
CA GLU A 164 15.10 12.70 -35.01
C GLU A 164 14.94 11.17 -35.16
N LEU A 165 14.55 10.70 -36.35
CA LEU A 165 14.54 9.28 -36.71
C LEU A 165 15.93 8.63 -36.75
N ALA A 166 17.01 9.39 -36.87
CA ALA A 166 18.37 8.88 -36.73
C ALA A 166 18.74 8.75 -35.24
N ALA A 167 18.50 9.80 -34.44
CA ALA A 167 18.74 9.80 -33.00
C ALA A 167 17.94 8.70 -32.27
N LEU A 168 16.65 8.53 -32.60
CA LEU A 168 15.82 7.45 -32.04
C LEU A 168 16.30 6.05 -32.45
N ARG A 169 16.94 5.89 -33.61
CA ARG A 169 17.56 4.61 -34.01
C ARG A 169 18.86 4.36 -33.25
N GLU A 170 19.68 5.39 -33.05
CA GLU A 170 20.91 5.33 -32.26
C GLU A 170 20.60 5.02 -30.79
N GLU A 171 19.58 5.65 -30.21
CA GLU A 171 19.08 5.32 -28.86
C GLU A 171 18.56 3.88 -28.79
N ASN A 172 17.77 3.43 -29.78
CA ASN A 172 17.32 2.03 -29.84
C ASN A 172 18.49 1.04 -29.93
N GLN A 173 19.54 1.40 -30.66
CA GLN A 173 20.75 0.59 -30.79
C GLN A 173 21.54 0.56 -29.47
N ALA A 174 21.73 1.69 -28.82
CA ALA A 174 22.36 1.78 -27.50
C ALA A 174 21.57 1.04 -26.41
N LEU A 175 20.23 1.04 -26.48
CA LEU A 175 19.37 0.24 -25.59
C LEU A 175 19.49 -1.26 -25.87
N LYS A 176 19.60 -1.69 -27.13
CA LYS A 176 19.89 -3.10 -27.49
C LYS A 176 21.27 -3.54 -27.03
N GLU A 177 22.28 -2.68 -27.16
CA GLU A 177 23.64 -2.96 -26.67
C GLU A 177 23.66 -3.06 -25.14
N LYS A 178 22.96 -2.17 -24.43
CA LYS A 178 22.76 -2.29 -22.97
C LYS A 178 22.04 -3.58 -22.58
N LEU A 179 21.01 -3.99 -23.33
CA LEU A 179 20.30 -5.26 -23.10
C LEU A 179 21.26 -6.45 -23.30
N LEU A 180 22.05 -6.45 -24.37
CA LEU A 180 23.06 -7.48 -24.63
C LEU A 180 24.17 -7.51 -23.57
N CYS A 181 24.60 -6.36 -23.04
CA CYS A 181 25.56 -6.30 -21.92
C CYS A 181 24.97 -6.83 -20.60
N LEU A 182 23.67 -6.64 -20.37
CA LEU A 182 22.96 -7.20 -19.22
C LEU A 182 22.76 -8.72 -19.37
N GLU A 183 22.45 -9.22 -20.58
CA GLU A 183 22.37 -10.65 -20.88
C GLU A 183 23.74 -11.34 -20.86
N ALA A 184 24.83 -10.63 -21.17
CA ALA A 184 26.19 -11.15 -21.18
C ALA A 184 26.91 -11.12 -19.82
N SER A 185 26.30 -10.55 -18.76
CA SER A 185 26.88 -10.52 -17.41
C SER A 185 26.50 -11.78 -16.61
N PRO A 186 27.44 -12.69 -16.30
CA PRO A 186 27.13 -13.83 -15.45
C PRO A 186 27.17 -13.41 -13.97
N LEU A 187 26.12 -13.73 -13.20
CA LEU A 187 26.19 -14.66 -12.07
C LEU A 187 24.91 -14.66 -11.20
N SER A 188 24.57 -15.85 -10.72
CA SER A 188 23.93 -16.11 -9.41
C SER A 188 22.60 -15.43 -9.07
N SER A 189 21.48 -16.11 -9.32
CA SER A 189 20.97 -17.08 -8.32
C SER A 189 19.73 -17.88 -8.77
N THR A 190 19.92 -19.20 -8.90
CA THR A 190 19.02 -20.28 -8.43
C THR A 190 17.60 -20.44 -9.02
N ASN A 191 17.43 -21.56 -9.75
CA ASN A 191 16.19 -22.28 -10.12
C ASN A 191 15.28 -21.58 -11.15
N ILE A 192 15.20 -21.99 -12.43
CA ILE A 192 14.86 -23.34 -13.00
C ILE A 192 13.50 -23.80 -12.46
N SER A 193 12.43 -24.03 -13.23
CA SER A 193 12.24 -24.28 -14.69
C SER A 193 10.89 -23.69 -15.15
N SER A 194 10.77 -22.81 -16.16
CA SER A 194 11.05 -22.93 -17.62
C SER A 194 9.79 -23.33 -18.45
N PRO A 195 9.79 -23.31 -19.80
CA PRO A 195 9.04 -22.25 -20.49
C PRO A 195 8.04 -22.73 -21.60
N SER A 196 7.03 -21.91 -21.89
CA SER A 196 6.01 -22.19 -22.92
C SER A 196 6.35 -21.63 -24.32
N LYS A 197 6.79 -22.50 -25.25
CA LYS A 197 6.81 -22.33 -26.73
C LYS A 197 6.65 -23.74 -27.39
N PRO A 198 6.33 -23.89 -28.70
CA PRO A 198 4.94 -24.02 -29.17
C PRO A 198 4.68 -25.26 -30.08
N LEU A 199 3.47 -25.33 -30.69
CA LEU A 199 3.13 -25.98 -31.99
C LEU A 199 2.40 -27.37 -32.03
N VAL A 200 1.11 -27.34 -32.43
CA VAL A 200 0.35 -28.25 -33.36
C VAL A 200 0.10 -29.75 -33.08
N ASN A 201 -1.18 -30.18 -33.26
CA ASN A 201 -1.79 -31.53 -33.43
C ASN A 201 -1.42 -32.64 -32.40
N GLY A 202 -2.31 -33.42 -31.78
CA GLY A 202 -3.62 -33.94 -32.18
C GLY A 202 -3.65 -35.47 -31.95
N LEU A 203 -4.48 -35.95 -30.99
CA LEU A 203 -4.65 -37.35 -30.52
C LEU A 203 -3.40 -38.00 -29.84
N THR A 204 -3.48 -38.96 -28.90
CA THR A 204 -4.56 -39.90 -28.51
C THR A 204 -4.54 -40.27 -27.00
N GLN A 205 -5.45 -41.17 -26.59
CA GLN A 205 -5.88 -41.61 -25.25
C GLN A 205 -4.83 -42.18 -24.24
N GLN A 206 -5.22 -42.07 -22.96
CA GLN A 206 -5.09 -43.00 -21.81
C GLN A 206 -3.93 -44.01 -21.74
N ASP A 207 -3.25 -44.09 -20.57
CA ASP A 207 -3.50 -45.22 -19.65
C ASP A 207 -3.08 -44.96 -18.18
N SER A 208 -3.42 -45.95 -17.35
CA SER A 208 -3.69 -45.96 -15.92
C SER A 208 -2.49 -46.08 -14.95
N LEU A 209 -2.77 -45.74 -13.68
CA LEU A 209 -2.22 -46.16 -12.35
C LEU A 209 -1.43 -47.51 -12.24
N PRO A 210 -0.75 -47.88 -11.11
CA PRO A 210 -0.80 -47.33 -9.73
C PRO A 210 0.55 -47.24 -8.94
N SER A 211 0.42 -46.87 -7.64
CA SER A 211 1.40 -46.87 -6.53
C SER A 211 2.28 -48.11 -6.32
N THR A 212 3.42 -47.95 -5.60
CA THR A 212 3.83 -48.86 -4.50
C THR A 212 4.96 -48.32 -3.61
N ALA A 213 5.15 -49.02 -2.47
CA ALA A 213 5.90 -48.74 -1.25
C ALA A 213 7.45 -48.60 -1.31
N SER A 214 8.02 -48.26 -0.14
CA SER A 214 9.43 -48.13 0.24
C SER A 214 10.32 -49.36 -0.02
N PRO A 215 11.66 -49.21 -0.05
CA PRO A 215 12.45 -49.79 1.08
C PRO A 215 13.81 -49.11 1.45
N LEU A 216 14.02 -48.97 2.78
CA LEU A 216 15.19 -49.36 3.62
C LEU A 216 16.68 -49.34 3.14
N LYS A 217 17.53 -48.81 4.05
CA LYS A 217 18.98 -49.10 4.34
C LYS A 217 20.04 -48.48 3.37
N THR A 218 21.27 -48.11 3.76
CA THR A 218 22.16 -48.38 4.92
C THR A 218 23.06 -47.17 5.33
N SER A 219 23.55 -47.14 6.60
CA SER A 219 24.84 -46.54 7.06
C SER A 219 25.07 -44.99 6.99
N VAL A 220 25.88 -44.28 7.80
CA VAL A 220 26.90 -44.57 8.85
C VAL A 220 26.99 -43.43 9.90
N SER A 221 27.37 -43.79 11.14
CA SER A 221 28.22 -43.08 12.15
C SER A 221 28.13 -41.55 12.43
N SER A 222 27.89 -41.14 13.70
CA SER A 222 28.94 -40.73 14.69
C SER A 222 28.46 -39.87 15.89
N SER A 223 29.20 -39.97 17.01
CA SER A 223 29.29 -39.05 18.19
C SER A 223 28.00 -38.80 19.02
N SER A 224 27.90 -39.32 20.27
CA SER A 224 28.22 -38.65 21.56
C SER A 224 27.21 -37.56 21.99
N ASP A 225 26.79 -37.38 23.25
CA ASP A 225 27.31 -37.83 24.56
C ASP A 225 26.18 -37.78 25.64
N ILE A 226 26.45 -38.29 26.85
CA ILE A 226 25.76 -38.06 28.15
C ILE A 226 24.23 -37.78 28.20
N THR A 227 23.49 -38.67 28.89
CA THR A 227 23.01 -38.39 30.27
C THR A 227 22.40 -39.64 30.93
N LYS A 228 22.46 -39.72 32.26
CA LYS A 228 21.90 -40.84 33.05
C LYS A 228 20.39 -40.71 33.23
N GLY A 229 19.66 -41.79 32.95
CA GLY A 229 18.35 -42.08 33.53
C GLY A 229 18.41 -43.40 34.30
N SER A 230 17.99 -43.40 35.57
CA SER A 230 17.83 -44.62 36.37
C SER A 230 16.63 -45.45 35.89
N PRO A 231 16.59 -46.75 36.17
CA PRO A 231 15.77 -47.17 37.31
C PRO A 231 16.47 -48.13 38.29
N SER A 232 15.81 -48.35 39.41
CA SER A 232 16.27 -49.05 40.62
C SER A 232 16.61 -50.53 40.42
N PRO A 233 17.57 -51.09 41.17
CA PRO A 233 17.69 -52.52 41.40
C PRO A 233 16.87 -52.96 42.62
N ASP A 234 16.05 -53.98 42.41
CA ASP A 234 15.58 -54.89 43.44
C ASP A 234 16.68 -55.91 43.75
N SER A 235 17.06 -56.06 45.03
CA SER A 235 17.83 -57.18 45.59
C SER A 235 17.79 -57.12 47.11
N SER A 236 16.74 -57.70 47.68
CA SER A 236 16.67 -58.01 49.11
C SER A 236 17.40 -59.32 49.40
N GLU A 237 18.61 -59.28 49.97
CA GLU A 237 19.36 -60.48 50.35
C GLU A 237 19.65 -60.55 51.86
N PHE A 238 19.27 -61.71 52.41
CA PHE A 238 19.87 -62.45 53.52
C PHE A 238 19.56 -62.23 55.02
N GLU A 239 19.44 -63.42 55.62
CA GLU A 239 19.73 -63.86 56.99
C GLU A 239 19.16 -63.15 58.22
N LYS A 240 18.04 -63.74 58.67
CA LYS A 240 17.56 -63.72 60.05
C LYS A 240 18.11 -64.93 60.81
N ILE A 241 19.21 -64.77 61.55
CA ILE A 241 19.72 -65.78 62.49
C ILE A 241 19.46 -65.31 63.93
N PRO A 242 18.69 -66.04 64.77
CA PRO A 242 18.54 -65.73 66.19
C PRO A 242 19.66 -66.37 67.02
N SER A 243 20.49 -65.55 67.66
CA SER A 243 21.40 -65.99 68.74
C SER A 243 20.67 -66.04 70.09
N ARG A 244 21.17 -66.90 70.98
CA ARG A 244 20.46 -67.42 72.16
C ARG A 244 20.56 -66.53 73.40
N SER A 245 19.82 -66.95 74.43
CA SER A 245 19.96 -66.75 75.89
C SER A 245 21.31 -66.19 76.37
N GLU A 246 21.43 -65.48 77.50
CA GLU A 246 21.02 -65.91 78.86
C GLU A 246 20.80 -64.74 79.84
N SER A 247 20.00 -64.94 80.90
CA SER A 247 20.32 -64.47 82.27
C SER A 247 19.26 -64.86 83.33
N ALA A 248 19.72 -65.68 84.30
CA ALA A 248 19.43 -65.73 85.74
C ALA A 248 18.09 -65.23 86.36
N SER A 249 17.44 -66.12 87.12
CA SER A 249 17.11 -65.93 88.56
C SER A 249 16.82 -67.31 89.18
N SER A 250 17.59 -67.76 90.17
CA SER A 250 17.49 -67.47 91.62
C SER A 250 16.34 -68.20 92.32
N GLY A 251 16.69 -69.14 93.21
CA GLY A 251 15.77 -69.96 94.01
C GLY A 251 16.52 -70.73 95.08
N VAL A 252 16.86 -70.04 96.18
CA VAL A 252 17.71 -70.53 97.28
C VAL A 252 16.89 -71.18 98.41
N SER A 253 17.56 -72.04 99.20
CA SER A 253 17.12 -72.56 100.52
C SER A 253 16.11 -73.72 100.48
N GLY A 254 16.25 -74.79 101.27
CA GLY A 254 17.33 -75.12 102.21
C GLY A 254 16.91 -76.26 103.14
N GLU A 255 17.82 -77.18 103.47
CA GLU A 255 17.55 -78.27 104.42
C GLU A 255 18.61 -78.32 105.53
N ALA A 256 18.21 -78.85 106.69
CA ALA A 256 18.69 -78.40 107.98
C ALA A 256 19.86 -79.21 108.57
N VAL A 257 20.69 -78.51 109.33
CA VAL A 257 21.52 -79.08 110.40
C VAL A 257 20.60 -79.67 111.48
N VAL A 258 20.85 -80.90 111.95
CA VAL A 258 20.71 -81.28 113.38
C VAL A 258 21.28 -82.69 113.68
N VAL A 259 22.18 -82.75 114.68
CA VAL A 259 22.50 -83.86 115.61
C VAL A 259 22.94 -85.22 115.02
N GLY A 260 24.02 -85.88 115.45
CA GLY A 260 24.96 -85.62 116.56
C GLY A 260 24.98 -86.75 117.61
N ALA A 261 25.97 -87.64 117.54
CA ALA A 261 26.37 -88.54 118.64
C ALA A 261 27.81 -89.05 118.38
N ARG A 262 28.81 -88.53 119.10
CA ARG A 262 29.49 -89.21 120.23
C ARG A 262 29.93 -90.67 119.95
N GLY A 263 31.25 -90.89 119.99
CA GLY A 263 31.76 -92.02 120.79
C GLY A 263 33.02 -92.76 120.31
N ARG A 264 34.17 -92.33 120.84
CA ARG A 264 35.39 -93.10 121.13
C ARG A 264 36.36 -93.54 120.03
N ASP A 265 37.62 -93.39 120.46
CA ASP A 265 38.88 -94.04 120.08
C ASP A 265 39.48 -93.69 118.71
N VAL A 266 40.57 -92.90 118.79
CA VAL A 266 41.29 -92.28 117.68
C VAL A 266 42.23 -93.30 117.01
N SER A 267 42.02 -93.54 115.72
CA SER A 267 42.97 -94.25 114.86
C SER A 267 43.72 -93.24 113.98
N VAL A 268 44.99 -93.53 113.65
CA VAL A 268 45.84 -92.72 112.74
C VAL A 268 45.12 -92.44 111.42
N GLN A 269 44.31 -93.38 110.93
CA GLN A 269 43.48 -93.25 109.73
C GLN A 269 42.57 -92.00 109.76
N SER A 270 41.95 -91.68 110.91
CA SER A 270 41.06 -90.52 111.04
C SER A 270 41.78 -89.18 110.91
N LEU A 271 43.05 -89.09 111.35
CA LEU A 271 43.87 -87.89 111.17
C LEU A 271 44.38 -87.78 109.72
N THR A 272 44.75 -88.90 109.09
CA THR A 272 45.15 -88.88 107.67
C THR A 272 43.96 -88.56 106.76
N GLU A 273 42.75 -89.05 107.05
CA GLU A 273 41.53 -88.69 106.32
C GLU A 273 41.17 -87.21 106.52
N GLN A 274 41.33 -86.68 107.75
CA GLN A 274 41.11 -85.24 108.00
C GLN A 274 42.13 -84.36 107.28
N ILE A 275 43.40 -84.76 107.17
CA ILE A 275 44.42 -84.03 106.40
C ILE A 275 44.11 -84.07 104.91
N HIS A 276 43.85 -85.25 104.31
CA HIS A 276 43.46 -85.34 102.90
C HIS A 276 42.19 -84.53 102.62
N LYS A 277 41.19 -84.54 103.52
CA LYS A 277 39.99 -83.72 103.37
C LYS A 277 40.28 -82.22 103.43
N MET A 278 41.22 -81.77 104.26
CA MET A 278 41.68 -80.39 104.25
C MET A 278 42.43 -80.07 102.95
N GLU A 279 43.31 -80.95 102.48
CA GLU A 279 44.04 -80.80 101.22
C GLU A 279 43.09 -80.74 100.02
N GLU A 280 42.11 -81.64 99.92
CA GLU A 280 41.03 -81.62 98.93
C GLU A 280 40.22 -80.32 99.00
N SER A 281 39.86 -79.85 100.21
CA SER A 281 39.16 -78.57 100.36
C SER A 281 40.01 -77.37 99.95
N HIS A 282 41.34 -77.42 100.17
CA HIS A 282 42.27 -76.39 99.71
C HIS A 282 42.43 -76.42 98.19
N HIS A 283 42.49 -77.60 97.56
CA HIS A 283 42.53 -77.72 96.10
C HIS A 283 41.21 -77.25 95.47
N SER A 284 40.04 -77.66 95.99
CA SER A 284 38.73 -77.15 95.53
C SER A 284 38.64 -75.63 95.66
N THR A 285 39.05 -75.07 96.81
CA THR A 285 39.07 -73.61 97.01
C THR A 285 40.04 -72.93 96.03
N ALA A 286 41.20 -73.53 95.74
CA ALA A 286 42.18 -72.98 94.81
C ALA A 286 41.71 -73.07 93.34
N GLU A 287 41.06 -74.17 92.94
CA GLU A 287 40.46 -74.37 91.62
C GLU A 287 39.27 -73.42 91.42
N GLU A 288 38.40 -73.26 92.43
CA GLU A 288 37.31 -72.27 92.43
C GLU A 288 37.87 -70.84 92.33
N LEU A 289 38.92 -70.49 93.08
CA LEU A 289 39.58 -69.19 92.97
C LEU A 289 40.23 -69.00 91.59
N GLN A 290 40.87 -70.02 91.03
CA GLN A 290 41.43 -69.96 89.68
C GLN A 290 40.33 -69.81 88.62
N ALA A 291 39.19 -70.49 88.78
CA ALA A 291 38.03 -70.35 87.91
C ALA A 291 37.45 -68.93 87.98
N THR A 292 37.28 -68.35 89.18
CA THR A 292 36.81 -66.95 89.31
C THR A 292 37.81 -65.92 88.77
N LEU A 293 39.11 -66.18 88.86
CA LEU A 293 40.13 -65.34 88.22
C LEU A 293 40.10 -65.44 86.69
N GLN A 294 39.86 -66.64 86.14
CA GLN A 294 39.68 -66.83 84.70
C GLN A 294 38.39 -66.16 84.23
N GLU A 295 37.27 -66.35 84.92
CA GLU A 295 36.00 -65.69 84.60
C GLU A 295 36.13 -64.16 84.65
N LEU A 296 36.85 -63.61 85.63
CA LEU A 296 37.14 -62.19 85.71
C LEU A 296 38.03 -61.70 84.54
N ALA A 297 38.99 -62.52 84.09
CA ALA A 297 39.82 -62.23 82.91
C ALA A 297 38.99 -62.25 81.61
N ASP A 298 38.11 -63.24 81.46
CA ASP A 298 37.19 -63.37 80.32
C ASP A 298 36.21 -62.18 80.29
N GLN A 299 35.66 -61.79 81.45
CA GLN A 299 34.83 -60.58 81.58
C GLN A 299 35.62 -59.30 81.23
N GLN A 300 36.89 -59.19 81.63
CA GLN A 300 37.75 -58.06 81.22
C GLN A 300 37.99 -58.05 79.71
N GLN A 301 38.18 -59.20 79.07
CA GLN A 301 38.29 -59.29 77.61
C GLN A 301 36.99 -58.84 76.93
N VAL A 302 35.82 -59.33 77.38
CA VAL A 302 34.51 -58.91 76.84
C VAL A 302 34.28 -57.41 77.01
N VAL A 303 34.70 -56.81 78.14
CA VAL A 303 34.64 -55.35 78.33
C VAL A 303 35.56 -54.61 77.35
N GLN A 304 36.75 -55.12 77.06
CA GLN A 304 37.65 -54.54 76.06
C GLN A 304 37.08 -54.64 74.64
N GLU A 305 36.53 -55.80 74.27
CA GLU A 305 35.88 -56.02 72.96
C GLU A 305 34.65 -55.12 72.79
N LEU A 306 33.79 -55.02 73.80
CA LEU A 306 32.65 -54.10 73.80
C LEU A 306 33.09 -52.63 73.79
N THR A 307 34.23 -52.28 74.37
CA THR A 307 34.77 -50.91 74.30
C THR A 307 35.24 -50.59 72.88
N ALA A 308 36.03 -51.47 72.27
CA ALA A 308 36.48 -51.33 70.89
C ALA A 308 35.30 -51.29 69.90
N GLU A 309 34.26 -52.11 70.11
CA GLU A 309 33.04 -52.10 69.29
C GLU A 309 32.23 -50.80 69.48
N ASN A 310 32.16 -50.25 70.70
CA ASN A 310 31.55 -48.94 70.91
C ASN A 310 32.32 -47.80 70.22
N GLU A 311 33.66 -47.85 70.22
CA GLU A 311 34.50 -46.91 69.48
C GLU A 311 34.27 -47.04 67.97
N ARG A 312 34.26 -48.27 67.43
CA ARG A 312 33.96 -48.57 66.03
C ARG A 312 32.58 -48.03 65.61
N LEU A 313 31.55 -48.28 66.42
CA LEU A 313 30.18 -47.76 66.20
C LEU A 313 30.10 -46.24 66.31
N ALA A 314 30.92 -45.60 67.17
CA ALA A 314 31.01 -44.15 67.25
C ALA A 314 31.66 -43.55 65.99
N GLU A 315 32.69 -44.21 65.43
CA GLU A 315 33.28 -43.83 64.14
C GLU A 315 32.30 -44.00 62.97
N GLU A 316 31.59 -45.12 62.89
CA GLU A 316 30.54 -45.34 61.88
C GLU A 316 29.43 -44.29 61.98
N LYS A 317 28.95 -44.01 63.20
CA LYS A 317 27.98 -42.94 63.45
C LYS A 317 28.50 -41.58 62.98
N ARG A 318 29.76 -41.25 63.24
CA ARG A 318 30.40 -40.00 62.78
C ARG A 318 30.48 -39.95 61.26
N LEU A 319 30.85 -41.04 60.59
CA LEU A 319 30.89 -41.14 59.12
C LEU A 319 29.50 -41.02 58.50
N LEU A 320 28.49 -41.66 59.09
CA LEU A 320 27.09 -41.52 58.66
C LEU A 320 26.58 -40.09 58.85
N GLN A 321 26.93 -39.42 59.95
CA GLN A 321 26.59 -38.02 60.19
C GLN A 321 27.24 -37.08 59.14
N THR A 322 28.52 -37.25 58.81
CA THR A 322 29.17 -36.44 57.78
C THR A 322 28.63 -36.73 56.38
N SER A 323 28.31 -37.99 56.07
CA SER A 323 27.65 -38.40 54.83
C SER A 323 26.26 -37.77 54.68
N LEU A 324 25.44 -37.81 55.74
CA LEU A 324 24.12 -37.18 55.77
C LEU A 324 24.21 -35.65 55.60
N GLN A 325 25.19 -35.02 56.24
CA GLN A 325 25.43 -33.58 56.11
C GLN A 325 25.82 -33.20 54.67
N GLN A 326 26.74 -33.94 54.04
CA GLN A 326 27.08 -33.77 52.62
C GLN A 326 25.88 -34.03 51.69
N GLN A 327 24.99 -34.97 52.02
CA GLN A 327 23.77 -35.19 51.25
C GLN A 327 22.80 -34.02 51.37
N ARG A 328 22.64 -33.44 52.57
CA ARG A 328 21.83 -32.23 52.79
C ARG A 328 22.35 -31.04 51.97
N GLU A 329 23.64 -30.76 52.04
CA GLU A 329 24.29 -29.70 51.25
C GLU A 329 24.11 -29.91 49.74
N ARG A 330 24.25 -31.16 49.25
CA ARG A 330 23.98 -31.52 47.84
C ARG A 330 22.52 -31.41 47.43
N LEU A 331 21.57 -31.51 48.37
CA LEU A 331 20.15 -31.28 48.11
C LEU A 331 19.83 -29.78 48.11
N GLU A 332 20.40 -29.02 49.05
CA GLU A 332 20.25 -27.58 49.14
C GLU A 332 20.80 -26.86 47.89
N VAL A 333 21.98 -27.25 47.41
CA VAL A 333 22.54 -26.74 46.13
C VAL A 333 21.66 -27.10 44.93
N ARG A 334 20.93 -28.24 44.96
CA ARG A 334 19.95 -28.57 43.91
C ARG A 334 18.67 -27.76 44.05
N ALA A 335 18.21 -27.50 45.28
CA ALA A 335 17.05 -26.66 45.54
C ALA A 335 17.29 -25.22 45.05
N GLN A 336 18.42 -24.62 45.41
CA GLN A 336 18.86 -23.30 44.93
C GLN A 336 18.94 -23.23 43.38
N LYS A 337 19.45 -24.30 42.74
CA LYS A 337 19.48 -24.38 41.27
C LYS A 337 18.09 -24.48 40.64
N ASN A 338 17.18 -25.24 41.25
CA ASN A 338 15.80 -25.35 40.79
C ASN A 338 15.05 -24.01 40.96
N GLU A 339 15.25 -23.31 42.08
CA GLU A 339 14.69 -21.98 42.33
C GLU A 339 15.21 -20.96 41.31
N ALA A 340 16.52 -20.93 41.04
CA ALA A 340 17.11 -20.07 40.00
C ALA A 340 16.69 -20.44 38.56
N LEU A 341 16.26 -21.68 38.31
CA LEU A 341 15.66 -22.08 37.02
C LEU A 341 14.18 -21.68 36.95
N ALA A 342 13.42 -21.84 38.04
CA ALA A 342 12.04 -21.40 38.14
C ALA A 342 11.92 -19.87 37.99
N GLY A 343 12.80 -19.10 38.63
CA GLY A 343 12.88 -17.65 38.48
C GLY A 343 13.13 -17.23 37.02
N ARG A 344 14.09 -17.84 36.33
CA ARG A 344 14.34 -17.55 34.91
C ARG A 344 13.21 -17.95 33.98
N LEU A 345 12.51 -19.05 34.27
CA LEU A 345 11.30 -19.44 33.52
C LEU A 345 10.16 -18.44 33.75
N GLN A 346 10.02 -17.92 34.98
CA GLN A 346 9.05 -16.87 35.29
C GLN A 346 9.39 -15.54 34.61
N GLU A 347 10.66 -15.12 34.64
CA GLU A 347 11.16 -13.95 33.90
C GLU A 347 10.91 -14.09 32.39
N GLN A 348 11.20 -15.26 31.82
CA GLN A 348 10.95 -15.54 30.40
C GLN A 348 9.46 -15.52 30.06
N ALA A 349 8.60 -16.08 30.91
CA ALA A 349 7.14 -16.04 30.73
C ALA A 349 6.59 -14.61 30.83
N GLN A 350 7.11 -13.79 31.76
CA GLN A 350 6.75 -12.38 31.88
C GLN A 350 7.22 -11.57 30.67
N ALA A 351 8.45 -11.76 30.21
CA ALA A 351 8.97 -11.10 29.01
C ALA A 351 8.23 -11.52 27.73
N GLN A 352 7.74 -12.77 27.67
CA GLN A 352 6.90 -13.23 26.57
C GLN A 352 5.49 -12.63 26.63
N ALA A 353 4.85 -12.60 27.81
CA ALA A 353 3.55 -11.96 27.98
C ALA A 353 3.61 -10.46 27.65
N GLN A 354 4.67 -9.76 28.04
CA GLN A 354 4.92 -8.36 27.67
C GLN A 354 5.04 -8.18 26.15
N ARG A 355 5.74 -9.08 25.44
CA ARG A 355 5.81 -9.04 23.97
C ARG A 355 4.46 -9.31 23.31
N GLU A 356 3.65 -10.21 23.86
CA GLU A 356 2.30 -10.51 23.36
C GLU A 356 1.34 -9.33 23.62
N GLU A 357 1.52 -8.60 24.73
CA GLU A 357 0.81 -7.34 25.03
C GLU A 357 1.30 -6.18 24.12
N GLU A 358 2.59 -6.06 23.85
CA GLU A 358 3.17 -5.12 22.87
C GLU A 358 2.70 -5.42 21.44
N LEU A 359 2.56 -6.68 21.05
CA LEU A 359 2.08 -7.09 19.73
C LEU A 359 0.57 -6.86 19.58
N SER A 360 -0.23 -7.15 20.60
CA SER A 360 -1.67 -6.92 20.58
C SER A 360 -2.02 -5.43 20.65
N SER A 361 -1.28 -4.62 21.42
CA SER A 361 -1.39 -3.15 21.40
C SER A 361 -0.87 -2.51 20.11
N GLN A 362 -0.02 -3.20 19.33
CA GLN A 362 0.30 -2.83 17.94
C GLN A 362 -0.78 -3.24 16.93
N GLY A 363 -1.75 -4.07 17.31
CA GLY A 363 -2.86 -4.51 16.45
C GLY A 363 -3.60 -3.38 15.72
N PRO A 364 -4.04 -2.30 16.40
CA PRO A 364 -4.66 -1.15 15.75
C PRO A 364 -3.75 -0.47 14.71
N ARG A 365 -2.46 -0.32 15.02
CA ARG A 365 -1.47 0.29 14.11
C ARG A 365 -1.19 -0.60 12.89
N LEU A 366 -1.22 -1.92 13.06
CA LEU A 366 -1.10 -2.88 11.95
C LEU A 366 -2.37 -2.83 11.08
N ALA A 367 -3.56 -2.78 11.68
CA ALA A 367 -4.83 -2.66 10.96
C ALA A 367 -4.93 -1.32 10.18
N GLU A 368 -4.51 -0.19 10.76
CA GLU A 368 -4.40 1.10 10.06
C GLU A 368 -3.44 1.03 8.86
N LEU A 369 -2.34 0.30 9.00
CA LEU A 369 -1.33 0.14 7.96
C LEU A 369 -1.81 -0.80 6.84
N GLU A 370 -2.51 -1.88 7.18
CA GLU A 370 -3.23 -2.75 6.23
C GLU A 370 -4.33 -1.98 5.48
N GLN A 371 -5.13 -1.18 6.19
CA GLN A 371 -6.15 -0.31 5.60
C GLN A 371 -5.54 0.65 4.58
N ARG A 372 -4.46 1.36 4.93
CA ARG A 372 -3.78 2.28 3.99
C ARG A 372 -3.20 1.57 2.76
N TYR A 373 -2.76 0.32 2.90
CA TYR A 373 -2.34 -0.47 1.74
C TYR A 373 -3.54 -0.91 0.87
N ALA A 374 -4.68 -1.24 1.47
CA ALA A 374 -5.91 -1.52 0.73
C ALA A 374 -6.39 -0.27 -0.04
N GLU A 375 -6.51 0.87 0.63
CA GLU A 375 -6.87 2.17 0.02
C GLU A 375 -5.94 2.54 -1.15
N LEU A 376 -4.62 2.34 -1.01
CA LEU A 376 -3.64 2.62 -2.07
C LEU A 376 -3.78 1.64 -3.25
N VAL A 377 -4.12 0.37 -3.00
CA VAL A 377 -4.39 -0.61 -4.06
C VAL A 377 -5.69 -0.28 -4.79
N GLU A 378 -6.72 0.15 -4.08
CA GLU A 378 -8.00 0.58 -4.65
C GLU A 378 -7.87 1.87 -5.46
N SER A 379 -7.17 2.89 -4.95
CA SER A 379 -6.90 4.12 -5.71
C SER A 379 -6.10 3.81 -6.99
N SER A 380 -5.10 2.93 -6.90
CA SER A 380 -4.31 2.49 -8.05
C SER A 380 -5.11 1.63 -9.04
N ARG A 381 -6.18 0.94 -8.61
CA ARG A 381 -7.12 0.24 -9.50
C ARG A 381 -8.02 1.24 -10.21
N PHE A 382 -8.63 2.17 -9.48
CA PHE A 382 -9.50 3.22 -10.04
C PHE A 382 -8.75 4.11 -11.05
N GLU A 383 -7.49 4.48 -10.76
CA GLU A 383 -6.65 5.21 -11.72
C GLU A 383 -6.37 4.40 -13.00
N ARG A 384 -6.15 3.09 -12.89
CA ARG A 384 -5.99 2.21 -14.08
C ARG A 384 -7.28 2.10 -14.87
N GLU A 385 -8.42 1.91 -14.21
CA GLU A 385 -9.73 1.81 -14.84
C GLU A 385 -10.05 3.09 -15.62
N LYS A 386 -9.88 4.25 -15.00
CA LYS A 386 -10.02 5.55 -15.67
C LYS A 386 -9.07 5.73 -16.86
N LEU A 387 -7.84 5.23 -16.79
CA LEU A 387 -6.90 5.26 -17.93
C LEU A 387 -7.35 4.32 -19.06
N VAL A 388 -7.95 3.17 -18.75
CA VAL A 388 -8.55 2.26 -19.73
C VAL A 388 -9.79 2.88 -20.37
N ASP A 389 -10.65 3.55 -19.62
CA ASP A 389 -11.81 4.28 -20.16
C ASP A 389 -11.38 5.37 -21.14
N ILE A 390 -10.39 6.19 -20.76
CA ILE A 390 -9.81 7.22 -21.63
C ILE A 390 -9.19 6.57 -22.88
N GLN A 391 -8.46 5.46 -22.72
CA GLN A 391 -7.91 4.72 -23.86
C GLN A 391 -9.02 4.20 -24.79
N GLN A 392 -10.12 3.69 -24.25
CA GLN A 392 -11.24 3.16 -25.02
C GLN A 392 -12.01 4.29 -25.74
N GLN A 393 -12.22 5.44 -25.08
CA GLN A 393 -12.80 6.64 -25.68
C GLN A 393 -11.94 7.20 -26.82
N LEU A 394 -10.62 7.32 -26.62
CA LEU A 394 -9.69 7.75 -27.66
C LEU A 394 -9.63 6.76 -28.84
N THR A 395 -9.63 5.45 -28.54
CA THR A 395 -9.67 4.40 -29.58
C THR A 395 -10.98 4.41 -30.37
N GLY A 396 -12.11 4.64 -29.71
CA GLY A 396 -13.42 4.81 -30.35
C GLY A 396 -13.47 6.05 -31.24
N SER A 397 -12.94 7.17 -30.74
CA SER A 397 -12.85 8.44 -31.49
C SER A 397 -11.94 8.33 -32.72
N LEU A 398 -10.80 7.63 -32.59
CA LEU A 398 -9.91 7.35 -33.71
C LEU A 398 -10.61 6.51 -34.79
N ARG A 399 -11.31 5.44 -34.40
CA ARG A 399 -12.06 4.59 -35.35
C ARG A 399 -13.17 5.36 -36.07
N ALA A 400 -13.92 6.21 -35.36
CA ALA A 400 -14.94 7.06 -35.98
C ALA A 400 -14.32 8.02 -37.00
N LEU A 401 -13.16 8.61 -36.70
CA LEU A 401 -12.42 9.47 -37.63
C LEU A 401 -11.87 8.69 -38.84
N GLU A 402 -11.41 7.45 -38.65
CA GLU A 402 -11.00 6.55 -39.73
C GLU A 402 -12.18 6.19 -40.65
N GLU A 403 -13.37 5.92 -40.07
CA GLU A 403 -14.61 5.67 -40.81
C GLU A 403 -15.05 6.92 -41.60
N GLU A 404 -15.10 8.10 -40.98
CA GLU A 404 -15.40 9.37 -41.67
C GLU A 404 -14.39 9.67 -42.79
N HIS A 405 -13.10 9.42 -42.58
CA HIS A 405 -12.07 9.57 -43.60
C HIS A 405 -12.28 8.62 -44.78
N GLN A 406 -12.61 7.36 -44.50
CA GLN A 406 -12.87 6.36 -45.53
C GLN A 406 -14.17 6.64 -46.30
N GLU A 407 -15.21 7.15 -45.63
CA GLU A 407 -16.39 7.69 -46.29
C GLU A 407 -16.04 8.88 -47.18
N ALA A 408 -15.26 9.84 -46.69
CA ALA A 408 -14.84 11.03 -47.45
C ALA A 408 -14.02 10.67 -48.70
N GLN A 409 -13.06 9.75 -48.58
CA GLN A 409 -12.38 9.16 -49.74
C GLN A 409 -13.38 8.53 -50.72
N GLY A 410 -14.44 7.91 -50.21
CA GLY A 410 -15.55 7.36 -50.97
C GLY A 410 -16.20 8.37 -51.92
N GLN A 411 -16.66 9.54 -51.45
CA GLN A 411 -17.25 10.52 -52.39
C GLN A 411 -16.19 11.26 -53.19
N VAL A 412 -14.96 11.46 -52.71
CA VAL A 412 -13.89 11.98 -53.57
C VAL A 412 -13.69 11.06 -54.79
N CYS A 413 -13.76 9.74 -54.61
CA CYS A 413 -13.75 8.77 -55.70
C CYS A 413 -15.02 8.83 -56.58
N CYS A 414 -16.21 9.03 -56.02
CA CYS A 414 -17.45 9.18 -56.80
C CYS A 414 -17.45 10.47 -57.64
N LEU A 415 -17.15 11.61 -57.01
CA LEU A 415 -17.08 12.92 -57.66
C LEU A 415 -16.00 12.95 -58.74
N ARG A 416 -14.85 12.29 -58.53
CA ARG A 416 -13.83 12.11 -59.57
C ARG A 416 -14.39 11.35 -60.78
N LYS A 417 -15.08 10.21 -60.56
CA LYS A 417 -15.72 9.45 -61.65
C LYS A 417 -16.81 10.24 -62.36
N GLU A 418 -17.58 11.07 -61.65
CA GLU A 418 -18.58 11.95 -62.25
C GLU A 418 -17.94 13.08 -63.07
N MET A 419 -16.86 13.68 -62.57
CA MET A 419 -16.04 14.65 -63.30
C MET A 419 -15.45 14.03 -64.57
N ASP A 420 -14.84 12.84 -64.49
CA ASP A 420 -14.30 12.11 -65.64
C ASP A 420 -15.40 11.79 -66.66
N ARG A 421 -16.61 11.45 -66.19
CA ARG A 421 -17.78 11.19 -67.05
C ARG A 421 -18.26 12.46 -67.75
N LEU A 422 -18.35 13.57 -67.02
CA LEU A 422 -18.77 14.87 -67.55
C LEU A 422 -17.74 15.42 -68.54
N GLN A 423 -16.44 15.29 -68.25
CA GLN A 423 -15.36 15.62 -69.19
C GLN A 423 -15.52 14.83 -70.48
N ALA A 424 -15.69 13.51 -70.39
CA ALA A 424 -15.91 12.68 -71.57
C ALA A 424 -17.24 12.97 -72.29
N GLN A 425 -18.25 13.55 -71.64
CA GLN A 425 -19.46 14.07 -72.30
C GLN A 425 -19.17 15.38 -73.05
N LEU A 426 -18.47 16.31 -72.40
CA LEU A 426 -18.04 17.58 -73.01
C LEU A 426 -17.15 17.35 -74.24
N ASP A 427 -16.18 16.44 -74.15
CA ASP A 427 -15.28 16.11 -75.27
C ASP A 427 -16.06 15.55 -76.48
N ARG A 428 -17.11 14.74 -76.24
CA ARG A 428 -18.00 14.23 -77.29
C ARG A 428 -18.87 15.32 -77.89
N GLU A 429 -19.40 16.24 -77.09
CA GLU A 429 -20.19 17.37 -77.60
C GLU A 429 -19.33 18.36 -78.39
N LEU A 430 -18.09 18.61 -77.97
CA LEU A 430 -17.12 19.41 -78.75
C LEU A 430 -16.78 18.75 -80.09
N GLN A 431 -16.57 17.43 -80.12
CA GLN A 431 -16.36 16.69 -81.37
C GLN A 431 -17.59 16.72 -82.28
N ALA A 432 -18.79 16.49 -81.74
CA ALA A 432 -20.03 16.53 -82.50
C ALA A 432 -20.35 17.94 -83.02
N GLY A 433 -20.09 18.98 -82.22
CA GLY A 433 -20.20 20.38 -82.63
C GLY A 433 -19.22 20.75 -83.73
N GLY A 434 -17.97 20.26 -83.65
CA GLY A 434 -16.99 20.39 -84.73
C GLY A 434 -17.43 19.72 -86.03
N GLN A 435 -17.93 18.49 -85.95
CA GLN A 435 -18.48 17.76 -87.10
C GLN A 435 -19.72 18.46 -87.70
N ALA A 436 -20.62 18.97 -86.86
CA ALA A 436 -21.80 19.71 -87.30
C ALA A 436 -21.42 21.04 -87.96
N ALA A 437 -20.40 21.75 -87.46
CA ALA A 437 -19.86 22.96 -88.08
C ALA A 437 -19.23 22.67 -89.45
N GLN A 438 -18.43 21.60 -89.56
CA GLN A 438 -17.87 21.14 -90.84
C GLN A 438 -18.97 20.79 -91.85
N ALA A 439 -19.96 19.98 -91.44
CA ALA A 439 -21.09 19.64 -92.30
C ALA A 439 -21.92 20.87 -92.72
N ALA A 440 -22.09 21.87 -91.84
CA ALA A 440 -22.77 23.11 -92.18
C ALA A 440 -21.99 23.97 -93.18
N GLU A 441 -20.65 23.99 -93.08
CA GLU A 441 -19.77 24.66 -94.04
C GLU A 441 -19.78 23.96 -95.41
N GLU A 442 -19.76 22.63 -95.45
CA GLU A 442 -19.95 21.83 -96.66
C GLU A 442 -21.31 22.08 -97.32
N GLN A 443 -22.41 22.04 -96.55
CA GLN A 443 -23.76 22.34 -97.05
C GLN A 443 -23.88 23.78 -97.55
N ARG A 444 -23.20 24.74 -96.91
CA ARG A 444 -23.15 26.12 -97.40
C ARG A 444 -22.43 26.21 -98.75
N ALA A 445 -21.29 25.53 -98.90
CA ALA A 445 -20.56 25.48 -100.16
C ALA A 445 -21.38 24.83 -101.29
N THR A 446 -22.15 23.77 -101.01
CA THR A 446 -23.06 23.17 -102.01
C THR A 446 -24.23 24.10 -102.34
N ALA A 447 -24.82 24.78 -101.35
CA ALA A 447 -25.89 25.75 -101.57
C ALA A 447 -25.45 26.96 -102.40
N ASP A 448 -24.26 27.51 -102.15
CA ASP A 448 -23.69 28.60 -102.95
C ASP A 448 -23.37 28.13 -104.39
N SER A 449 -22.90 26.89 -104.57
CA SER A 449 -22.74 26.27 -105.90
C SER A 449 -24.06 26.14 -106.67
N LEU A 450 -25.10 25.59 -106.02
CA LEU A 450 -26.45 25.47 -106.60
C LEU A 450 -27.07 26.84 -106.88
N ARG A 451 -26.80 27.86 -106.07
CA ARG A 451 -27.26 29.24 -106.29
C ARG A 451 -26.63 29.87 -107.53
N LEU A 452 -25.35 29.61 -107.80
CA LEU A 452 -24.69 30.04 -109.03
C LEU A 452 -25.30 29.35 -110.26
N GLU A 453 -25.58 28.04 -110.18
CA GLU A 453 -26.25 27.34 -111.26
C GLU A 453 -27.71 27.79 -111.45
N ASN A 454 -28.47 28.03 -110.39
CA ASN A 454 -29.84 28.53 -110.50
C ASN A 454 -29.87 29.92 -111.17
N SER A 455 -28.90 30.78 -110.84
CA SER A 455 -28.73 32.08 -111.48
C SER A 455 -28.45 31.95 -112.99
N ARG A 456 -27.62 30.97 -113.38
CA ARG A 456 -27.36 30.61 -114.80
C ARG A 456 -28.61 30.11 -115.51
N LEU A 457 -29.37 29.20 -114.89
CA LEU A 457 -30.61 28.65 -115.45
C LEU A 457 -31.73 29.68 -115.56
N LYS A 458 -31.83 30.61 -114.60
CA LYS A 458 -32.83 31.69 -114.64
C LYS A 458 -32.62 32.62 -115.84
N ALA A 459 -31.36 33.00 -116.11
CA ALA A 459 -31.02 33.76 -117.32
C ALA A 459 -31.41 33.01 -118.61
N GLN A 460 -31.27 31.69 -118.65
CA GLN A 460 -31.75 30.87 -119.78
C GLN A 460 -33.28 30.88 -119.91
N VAL A 461 -34.02 30.78 -118.80
CA VAL A 461 -35.49 30.79 -118.80
C VAL A 461 -36.05 32.12 -119.27
N ASP A 462 -35.45 33.25 -118.88
CA ASP A 462 -35.91 34.57 -119.31
C ASP A 462 -35.75 34.77 -120.83
N ILE A 463 -34.67 34.22 -121.43
CA ILE A 463 -34.48 34.15 -122.90
C ILE A 463 -35.58 33.33 -123.58
N GLU A 464 -35.93 32.16 -123.06
CA GLU A 464 -37.00 31.33 -123.65
C GLU A 464 -38.39 31.92 -123.43
N ARG A 465 -38.63 32.60 -122.30
CA ARG A 465 -39.90 33.30 -122.03
C ARG A 465 -40.18 34.43 -123.00
N GLN A 466 -39.14 35.15 -123.45
CA GLN A 466 -39.28 36.17 -124.49
C GLN A 466 -39.84 35.56 -125.79
N LYS A 467 -39.28 34.44 -126.25
CA LYS A 467 -39.76 33.68 -127.43
C LYS A 467 -41.18 33.14 -127.25
N VAL A 468 -41.53 32.66 -126.05
CA VAL A 468 -42.89 32.20 -125.76
C VAL A 468 -43.88 33.38 -125.71
N GLY A 469 -43.45 34.58 -125.33
CA GLY A 469 -44.26 35.80 -125.44
C GLY A 469 -44.63 36.14 -126.89
N GLU A 470 -43.68 35.98 -127.81
CA GLU A 470 -43.89 36.14 -129.25
C GLU A 470 -44.88 35.09 -129.80
N LEU A 471 -44.77 33.84 -129.35
CA LEU A 471 -45.66 32.75 -129.76
C LEU A 471 -47.08 32.86 -129.16
N LYS A 472 -47.23 33.38 -127.93
CA LYS A 472 -48.53 33.59 -127.28
C LYS A 472 -49.37 34.71 -127.89
N ALA A 473 -48.80 35.54 -128.75
CA ALA A 473 -49.55 36.54 -129.50
C ALA A 473 -50.40 35.94 -130.65
N MET A 474 -50.25 34.65 -130.98
CA MET A 474 -50.76 34.09 -132.23
C MET A 474 -51.98 33.15 -132.12
N GLN A 475 -52.51 32.82 -130.92
CA GLN A 475 -53.52 31.76 -130.82
C GLN A 475 -54.48 31.83 -129.61
N SER A 476 -55.79 31.98 -129.89
CA SER A 476 -56.86 31.79 -128.89
C SER A 476 -58.23 31.51 -129.53
N ALA A 477 -58.83 30.34 -129.24
CA ALA A 477 -60.29 30.14 -129.08
C ALA A 477 -60.65 28.71 -128.62
N SER A 478 -61.73 28.59 -127.83
CA SER A 478 -62.72 27.49 -127.81
C SER A 478 -62.60 26.30 -126.83
N ASP A 479 -62.82 26.56 -125.54
CA ASP A 479 -64.11 26.32 -124.86
C ASP A 479 -64.83 24.95 -125.06
N SER A 480 -64.11 23.83 -124.98
CA SER A 480 -64.70 22.49 -124.78
C SER A 480 -64.22 21.82 -123.47
N THR A 481 -63.32 22.48 -122.75
CA THR A 481 -62.64 21.97 -121.55
C THR A 481 -63.47 22.10 -120.27
N GLU A 482 -64.31 23.11 -120.13
CA GLU A 482 -64.91 23.50 -118.84
C GLU A 482 -65.81 22.42 -118.22
N MET A 483 -66.66 21.77 -119.01
CA MET A 483 -67.54 20.70 -118.51
C MET A 483 -66.75 19.43 -118.14
N GLN A 484 -65.69 19.11 -118.88
CA GLN A 484 -64.80 18.00 -118.54
C GLN A 484 -63.92 18.33 -117.32
N ASN A 485 -63.60 19.61 -117.09
CA ASN A 485 -62.91 20.07 -115.90
C ASN A 485 -63.79 19.89 -114.66
N LEU A 486 -65.06 20.36 -114.68
CA LEU A 486 -65.98 20.26 -113.54
C LEU A 486 -66.17 18.81 -113.03
N LEU A 487 -66.33 17.84 -113.93
CA LEU A 487 -66.42 16.42 -113.54
C LEU A 487 -65.10 15.88 -112.97
N LYS A 488 -63.94 16.30 -113.50
CA LYS A 488 -62.63 15.95 -112.93
C LYS A 488 -62.44 16.58 -111.55
N THR A 489 -62.89 17.81 -111.34
CA THR A 489 -62.87 18.50 -110.05
C THR A 489 -63.65 17.72 -109.01
N ALA A 490 -64.91 17.36 -109.28
CA ALA A 490 -65.75 16.60 -108.35
C ALA A 490 -65.16 15.23 -107.98
N HIS A 491 -64.57 14.50 -108.94
CA HIS A 491 -63.85 13.27 -108.63
C HIS A 491 -62.60 13.52 -107.77
N SER A 492 -61.79 14.53 -108.08
CA SER A 492 -60.62 14.88 -107.27
C SER A 492 -60.97 15.36 -105.85
N GLU A 493 -62.13 16.00 -105.66
CA GLU A 493 -62.63 16.40 -104.34
C GLU A 493 -63.10 15.20 -103.52
N LYS A 494 -63.77 14.23 -104.13
CA LYS A 494 -64.12 12.96 -103.47
C LYS A 494 -62.86 12.25 -103.00
N ASP A 495 -61.89 12.07 -103.88
CA ASP A 495 -60.67 11.33 -103.55
C ASP A 495 -59.82 12.08 -102.50
N ARG A 496 -59.81 13.43 -102.53
CA ARG A 496 -59.26 14.27 -101.47
C ARG A 496 -59.95 14.04 -100.12
N LEU A 497 -61.28 14.02 -100.08
CA LEU A 497 -62.04 13.78 -98.84
C LEU A 497 -61.86 12.36 -98.29
N GLU A 498 -61.66 11.37 -99.17
CA GLU A 498 -61.30 10.00 -98.74
C GLU A 498 -59.91 9.94 -98.12
N VAL A 499 -58.93 10.68 -98.67
CA VAL A 499 -57.59 10.84 -98.06
C VAL A 499 -57.68 11.56 -96.71
N GLU A 500 -58.31 12.73 -96.64
CA GLU A 500 -58.49 13.51 -95.39
C GLU A 500 -59.17 12.67 -94.29
N LEU A 501 -60.13 11.82 -94.65
CA LEU A 501 -60.80 10.91 -93.72
C LEU A 501 -59.93 9.73 -93.27
N THR A 502 -58.97 9.28 -94.07
CA THR A 502 -57.93 8.32 -93.62
C THR A 502 -56.87 8.96 -92.76
N GLU A 503 -56.45 10.20 -93.07
CA GLU A 503 -55.51 10.99 -92.27
C GLU A 503 -56.10 11.27 -90.88
N LEU A 504 -57.34 11.78 -90.79
CA LEU A 504 -58.01 12.04 -89.52
C LEU A 504 -58.18 10.77 -88.65
N ARG A 505 -58.39 9.60 -89.28
CA ARG A 505 -58.41 8.30 -88.58
C ARG A 505 -57.04 7.91 -88.05
N GLN A 506 -55.97 8.18 -88.81
CA GLN A 506 -54.59 7.95 -88.39
C GLN A 506 -54.21 8.88 -87.24
N GLU A 507 -54.58 10.17 -87.30
CA GLU A 507 -54.39 11.15 -86.22
C GLU A 507 -55.10 10.71 -84.93
N VAL A 508 -56.35 10.25 -85.01
CA VAL A 508 -57.08 9.73 -83.84
C VAL A 508 -56.40 8.50 -83.24
N LEU A 509 -55.92 7.56 -84.05
CA LEU A 509 -55.16 6.40 -83.57
C LEU A 509 -53.82 6.80 -82.95
N GLN A 510 -53.15 7.80 -83.52
CA GLN A 510 -51.89 8.32 -82.99
C GLN A 510 -52.11 9.04 -81.65
N ALA A 511 -53.13 9.90 -81.53
CA ALA A 511 -53.50 10.53 -80.27
C ALA A 511 -53.94 9.51 -79.20
N GLN A 512 -54.58 8.40 -79.59
CA GLN A 512 -54.86 7.29 -78.67
C GLN A 512 -53.56 6.60 -78.19
N ALA A 513 -52.61 6.32 -79.08
CA ALA A 513 -51.32 5.76 -78.70
C ALA A 513 -50.51 6.71 -77.78
N GLU A 514 -50.53 8.01 -78.06
CA GLU A 514 -49.88 9.05 -77.25
C GLU A 514 -50.53 9.19 -75.87
N THR A 515 -51.87 9.16 -75.77
CA THR A 515 -52.57 9.22 -74.48
C THR A 515 -52.38 7.96 -73.62
N GLU A 516 -52.33 6.76 -74.23
CA GLU A 516 -51.92 5.54 -73.51
C GLU A 516 -50.45 5.58 -73.06
N HIS A 517 -49.56 6.16 -73.88
CA HIS A 517 -48.16 6.37 -73.51
C HIS A 517 -48.02 7.33 -72.32
N VAL A 518 -48.73 8.46 -72.33
CA VAL A 518 -48.76 9.44 -71.23
C VAL A 518 -49.39 8.83 -69.97
N ARG A 519 -50.48 8.06 -70.07
CA ARG A 519 -51.06 7.36 -68.91
C ARG A 519 -50.06 6.37 -68.31
N SER A 520 -49.35 5.63 -69.17
CA SER A 520 -48.31 4.68 -68.76
C SER A 520 -47.08 5.36 -68.14
N SER A 521 -46.72 6.57 -68.57
CA SER A 521 -45.62 7.33 -67.97
C SER A 521 -46.03 7.99 -66.65
N MET A 522 -47.25 8.52 -66.55
CA MET A 522 -47.84 9.04 -65.31
C MET A 522 -47.87 7.98 -64.21
N SER A 523 -48.43 6.79 -64.46
CA SER A 523 -48.46 5.70 -63.48
C SER A 523 -47.05 5.28 -63.02
N LYS A 524 -46.05 5.29 -63.92
CA LYS A 524 -44.63 5.05 -63.57
C LYS A 524 -44.02 6.17 -62.74
N VAL A 525 -44.49 7.41 -62.87
CA VAL A 525 -44.06 8.55 -62.04
C VAL A 525 -44.73 8.48 -60.67
N GLU A 526 -46.03 8.23 -60.60
CA GLU A 526 -46.78 8.05 -59.34
C GLU A 526 -46.18 6.95 -58.46
N ALA A 527 -45.89 5.77 -59.02
CA ALA A 527 -45.24 4.68 -58.32
C ALA A 527 -43.82 5.05 -57.83
N LYS A 528 -43.08 5.87 -58.57
CA LYS A 528 -41.78 6.40 -58.13
C LYS A 528 -41.94 7.43 -56.99
N CYS A 529 -42.95 8.30 -57.07
CA CYS A 529 -43.25 9.26 -56.00
C CYS A 529 -43.62 8.54 -54.70
N GLN A 530 -44.51 7.56 -54.74
CA GLN A 530 -44.85 6.71 -53.58
C GLN A 530 -43.61 6.02 -53.01
N GLN A 531 -42.80 5.38 -53.86
CA GLN A 531 -41.56 4.72 -53.41
C GLN A 531 -40.53 5.70 -52.81
N VAL A 532 -40.48 6.96 -53.26
CA VAL A 532 -39.64 8.00 -52.66
C VAL A 532 -40.21 8.47 -51.32
N GLN A 533 -41.54 8.63 -51.22
CA GLN A 533 -42.24 8.99 -49.99
C GLN A 533 -42.04 7.93 -48.90
N GLU A 534 -42.31 6.65 -49.16
CA GLU A 534 -42.06 5.56 -48.20
C GLU A 534 -40.59 5.50 -47.74
N ARG A 535 -39.64 5.84 -48.64
CA ARG A 535 -38.21 5.92 -48.30
C ARG A 535 -37.86 7.15 -47.47
N ALA A 536 -38.64 8.22 -47.54
CA ALA A 536 -38.50 9.37 -46.65
C ALA A 536 -39.09 9.04 -45.27
N GLU A 537 -40.32 8.54 -45.21
CA GLU A 537 -41.02 8.15 -43.98
C GLU A 537 -40.22 7.12 -43.16
N ARG A 538 -39.66 6.07 -43.80
CA ARG A 538 -38.79 5.11 -43.10
C ARG A 538 -37.53 5.75 -42.53
N ARG A 539 -36.89 6.69 -43.25
CA ARG A 539 -35.72 7.43 -42.72
C ARG A 539 -36.10 8.37 -41.59
N GLU A 540 -37.28 8.99 -41.64
CA GLU A 540 -37.79 9.83 -40.57
C GLU A 540 -38.02 9.02 -39.30
N GLN A 541 -38.60 7.81 -39.41
CA GLN A 541 -38.76 6.86 -38.30
C GLN A 541 -37.41 6.34 -37.76
N GLU A 542 -36.47 5.99 -38.65
CA GLU A 542 -35.09 5.61 -38.27
C GLU A 542 -34.39 6.76 -37.52
N LEU A 543 -34.46 7.99 -38.01
CA LEU A 543 -33.87 9.16 -37.36
C LEU A 543 -34.56 9.46 -36.02
N SER A 544 -35.89 9.38 -35.96
CA SER A 544 -36.66 9.60 -34.72
C SER A 544 -36.27 8.60 -33.63
N SER A 545 -36.18 7.30 -33.96
CA SER A 545 -35.75 6.27 -32.99
C SER A 545 -34.28 6.42 -32.56
N ARG A 546 -33.40 6.95 -33.44
CA ARG A 546 -32.02 7.31 -33.07
C ARG A 546 -31.97 8.53 -32.15
N VAL A 547 -32.83 9.53 -32.36
CA VAL A 547 -32.94 10.70 -31.46
C VAL A 547 -33.41 10.25 -30.08
N THR A 548 -34.50 9.49 -29.96
CA THR A 548 -34.98 9.03 -28.65
C THR A 548 -33.96 8.16 -27.92
N SER A 549 -33.24 7.28 -28.64
CA SER A 549 -32.17 6.47 -28.04
C SER A 549 -30.98 7.31 -27.56
N LEU A 550 -30.65 8.41 -28.26
CA LEU A 550 -29.62 9.35 -27.81
C LEU A 550 -30.09 10.21 -26.62
N GLU A 551 -31.37 10.59 -26.57
CA GLU A 551 -31.97 11.28 -25.42
C GLU A 551 -31.97 10.40 -24.17
N GLU A 552 -32.36 9.13 -24.29
CA GLU A 552 -32.29 8.13 -23.20
C GLU A 552 -30.85 7.92 -22.70
N ALA A 553 -29.89 7.80 -23.62
CA ALA A 553 -28.47 7.69 -23.27
C ALA A 553 -27.94 8.96 -22.58
N GLY A 554 -28.39 10.15 -23.02
CA GLY A 554 -28.10 11.42 -22.39
C GLY A 554 -28.62 11.50 -20.96
N ILE A 555 -29.88 11.13 -20.73
CA ILE A 555 -30.49 11.06 -19.39
C ILE A 555 -29.73 10.07 -18.48
N HIS A 556 -29.31 8.92 -19.01
CA HIS A 556 -28.53 7.97 -18.24
C HIS A 556 -27.16 8.54 -17.83
N ALA A 557 -26.45 9.18 -18.77
CA ALA A 557 -25.18 9.86 -18.48
C ALA A 557 -25.33 11.02 -17.47
N GLU A 558 -26.42 11.80 -17.57
CA GLU A 558 -26.72 12.86 -16.59
C GLU A 558 -26.96 12.30 -15.17
N ASN A 559 -27.58 11.13 -15.05
CA ASN A 559 -27.81 10.48 -13.77
C ASN A 559 -26.51 9.91 -13.18
N GLN A 560 -25.67 9.26 -14.00
CA GLN A 560 -24.31 8.86 -13.58
C GLN A 560 -23.49 10.08 -13.10
N VAL A 561 -23.60 11.23 -13.77
CA VAL A 561 -22.94 12.48 -13.34
C VAL A 561 -23.50 13.03 -12.02
N LYS A 562 -24.75 12.74 -11.63
CA LYS A 562 -25.31 13.08 -10.31
C LYS A 562 -24.77 12.14 -9.23
N GLU A 563 -24.82 10.83 -9.47
CA GLU A 563 -24.28 9.79 -8.55
C GLU A 563 -22.78 10.01 -8.28
N LEU A 564 -22.00 10.35 -9.33
CA LEU A 564 -20.59 10.69 -9.20
C LEU A 564 -20.35 12.02 -8.46
N LYS A 565 -21.30 12.96 -8.45
CA LYS A 565 -21.19 14.18 -7.64
C LYS A 565 -21.53 13.91 -6.18
N GLU A 566 -22.56 13.11 -5.92
CA GLU A 566 -22.95 12.71 -4.56
C GLU A 566 -21.82 11.96 -3.86
N THR A 567 -21.22 10.97 -4.54
CA THR A 567 -20.04 10.25 -4.01
C THR A 567 -18.81 11.16 -3.83
N ILE A 568 -18.59 12.16 -4.69
CA ILE A 568 -17.54 13.17 -4.47
C ILE A 568 -17.82 13.99 -3.19
N PHE A 569 -19.05 14.45 -2.97
CA PHE A 569 -19.39 15.20 -1.75
C PHE A 569 -19.23 14.35 -0.48
N GLU A 570 -19.62 13.07 -0.51
CA GLU A 570 -19.42 12.14 0.61
C GLU A 570 -17.93 11.92 0.92
N LEU A 571 -17.08 11.80 -0.11
CA LEU A 571 -15.63 11.66 0.06
C LEU A 571 -14.97 12.97 0.53
N GLU A 572 -15.46 14.12 0.10
CA GLU A 572 -14.99 15.43 0.58
C GLU A 572 -15.32 15.64 2.07
N ASP A 573 -16.53 15.27 2.51
CA ASP A 573 -16.93 15.31 3.93
C ASP A 573 -16.09 14.36 4.80
N GLN A 574 -15.87 13.12 4.34
CA GLN A 574 -14.98 12.17 5.02
C GLN A 574 -13.54 12.69 5.16
N VAL A 575 -13.01 13.34 4.11
CA VAL A 575 -11.67 13.95 4.14
C VAL A 575 -11.61 15.11 5.14
N GLU A 576 -12.65 15.93 5.25
CA GLU A 576 -12.68 17.04 6.22
C GLU A 576 -12.89 16.56 7.65
N GLN A 577 -13.74 15.55 7.87
CA GLN A 577 -13.85 14.86 9.16
C GLN A 577 -12.50 14.27 9.59
N GLN A 578 -11.78 13.61 8.68
CA GLN A 578 -10.47 13.03 8.98
C GLN A 578 -9.40 14.12 9.23
N ARG A 579 -9.50 15.30 8.61
CA ARG A 579 -8.66 16.46 8.96
C ARG A 579 -8.93 16.96 10.37
N ALA A 580 -10.20 17.06 10.77
CA ALA A 580 -10.58 17.45 12.13
C ALA A 580 -10.06 16.46 13.18
N VAL A 581 -10.25 15.15 12.96
CA VAL A 581 -9.73 14.09 13.84
C VAL A 581 -8.20 14.18 13.96
N ASN A 582 -7.47 14.30 12.84
CA ASN A 582 -6.01 14.45 12.87
C ASN A 582 -5.56 15.73 13.62
N CYS A 583 -6.32 16.83 13.52
CA CYS A 583 -6.04 18.05 14.28
C CYS A 583 -6.17 17.81 15.80
N HIS A 584 -7.23 17.15 16.24
CA HIS A 584 -7.41 16.77 17.64
C HIS A 584 -6.33 15.81 18.15
N THR A 585 -5.97 14.78 17.38
CA THR A 585 -4.89 13.85 17.74
C THR A 585 -3.54 14.57 17.85
N ASN A 586 -3.21 15.46 16.90
CA ASN A 586 -1.98 16.25 16.96
C ASN A 586 -1.94 17.17 18.20
N GLN A 587 -3.07 17.77 18.58
CA GLN A 587 -3.16 18.57 19.81
C GLN A 587 -2.93 17.71 21.07
N ALA A 588 -3.55 16.53 21.15
CA ALA A 588 -3.35 15.60 22.27
C ALA A 588 -1.90 15.10 22.37
N VAL A 589 -1.23 14.86 21.22
CA VAL A 589 0.20 14.54 21.18
C VAL A 589 1.04 15.69 21.73
N LEU A 590 0.80 16.93 21.29
CA LEU A 590 1.50 18.11 21.81
C LEU A 590 1.29 18.29 23.33
N ASP A 591 0.09 18.06 23.84
CA ASP A 591 -0.20 18.17 25.27
C ASP A 591 0.53 17.08 26.09
N MET A 592 0.62 15.86 25.55
CA MET A 592 1.41 14.77 26.14
C MET A 592 2.92 15.00 26.07
N GLU A 593 3.45 15.50 24.95
CA GLU A 593 4.86 15.90 24.82
C GLU A 593 5.23 16.98 25.86
N ASN A 594 4.37 17.97 26.04
CA ASN A 594 4.53 19.01 27.07
C ASN A 594 4.45 18.45 28.50
N LEU A 595 3.65 17.41 28.75
CA LEU A 595 3.61 16.73 30.04
C LEU A 595 4.88 15.91 30.30
N VAL A 596 5.34 15.14 29.31
CA VAL A 596 6.59 14.37 29.39
C VAL A 596 7.76 15.30 29.69
N LYS A 597 7.89 16.42 28.98
CA LYS A 597 8.94 17.41 29.22
C LYS A 597 8.92 17.95 30.65
N LYS A 598 7.74 18.25 31.22
CA LYS A 598 7.61 18.70 32.62
C LYS A 598 8.03 17.61 33.62
N LEU A 599 7.73 16.34 33.33
CA LEU A 599 8.15 15.21 34.16
C LEU A 599 9.67 14.96 34.07
N GLU A 600 10.28 15.17 32.90
CA GLU A 600 11.74 15.14 32.73
C GLU A 600 12.41 16.26 33.52
N GLU A 601 11.90 17.50 33.43
CA GLU A 601 12.37 18.63 34.22
C GLU A 601 12.28 18.33 35.73
N GLN A 602 11.14 17.84 36.22
CA GLN A 602 10.95 17.42 37.61
C GLN A 602 11.92 16.30 38.03
N LYS A 603 12.13 15.30 37.18
CA LYS A 603 13.10 14.22 37.43
C LYS A 603 14.52 14.76 37.56
N THR A 604 14.96 15.63 36.65
CA THR A 604 16.32 16.20 36.70
C THR A 604 16.55 17.05 37.95
N GLU A 605 15.51 17.76 38.43
CA GLU A 605 15.56 18.51 39.68
C GLU A 605 15.59 17.58 40.90
N ALA A 606 14.80 16.50 40.92
CA ALA A 606 14.85 15.48 41.97
C ALA A 606 16.23 14.79 42.03
N ASP A 607 16.80 14.42 40.87
CA ASP A 607 18.17 13.87 40.76
C ASP A 607 19.22 14.87 41.27
N ARG A 608 19.02 16.18 41.05
CA ARG A 608 19.89 17.24 41.58
C ARG A 608 19.77 17.34 43.11
N GLN A 609 18.56 17.28 43.66
CA GLN A 609 18.32 17.29 45.11
C GLN A 609 18.93 16.05 45.79
N LEU A 610 18.73 14.86 45.22
CA LEU A 610 19.36 13.61 45.69
C LEU A 610 20.90 13.70 45.68
N LYS A 611 21.50 14.32 44.65
CA LYS A 611 22.96 14.56 44.60
C LYS A 611 23.44 15.53 45.69
N VAL A 612 22.65 16.53 46.07
CA VAL A 612 22.98 17.46 47.17
C VAL A 612 22.87 16.75 48.53
N LEU A 613 21.76 16.08 48.80
CA LEU A 613 21.56 15.30 50.03
C LEU A 613 22.64 14.22 50.18
N SER A 614 23.02 13.55 49.08
CA SER A 614 24.09 12.54 49.08
C SER A 614 25.49 13.11 49.32
N ARG A 615 25.70 14.42 49.14
CA ARG A 615 26.95 15.10 49.52
C ARG A 615 26.91 15.47 51.00
N GLN A 616 25.82 16.09 51.47
CA GLN A 616 25.61 16.41 52.89
C GLN A 616 25.76 15.16 53.79
N MET A 617 25.12 14.05 53.42
CA MET A 617 25.25 12.76 54.10
C MET A 617 26.67 12.15 54.08
N LYS A 618 27.58 12.63 53.22
CA LYS A 618 29.01 12.25 53.24
C LYS A 618 29.81 13.22 54.12
N ASP A 619 29.54 14.51 54.00
CA ASP A 619 30.18 15.56 54.77
C ASP A 619 29.91 15.36 56.27
N GLU A 620 28.65 15.12 56.66
CA GLU A 620 28.26 14.74 58.03
C GLU A 620 28.94 13.44 58.52
N LYS A 621 29.11 12.45 57.64
CA LYS A 621 29.86 11.20 57.96
C LYS A 621 31.36 11.43 58.09
N GLU A 622 31.92 12.49 57.51
CA GLU A 622 33.29 12.90 57.73
C GLU A 622 33.44 13.71 59.01
N GLU A 623 32.52 14.65 59.26
CA GLU A 623 32.45 15.42 60.51
C GLU A 623 32.28 14.51 61.72
N TRP A 624 31.42 13.50 61.66
CA TRP A 624 31.29 12.50 62.71
C TRP A 624 32.58 11.71 62.96
N ARG A 625 33.33 11.38 61.90
CA ARG A 625 34.65 10.72 62.02
C ARG A 625 35.71 11.65 62.62
N ARG A 626 35.69 12.96 62.28
CA ARG A 626 36.54 13.98 62.89
C ARG A 626 36.22 14.11 64.38
N PHE A 627 34.94 14.30 64.72
CA PHE A 627 34.46 14.37 66.10
C PHE A 627 34.83 13.12 66.92
N GLN A 628 34.74 11.92 66.34
CA GLN A 628 35.18 10.68 66.99
C GLN A 628 36.70 10.70 67.28
N ALA A 629 37.52 11.17 66.35
CA ALA A 629 38.96 11.30 66.55
C ALA A 629 39.29 12.36 67.61
N ASP A 630 38.67 13.53 67.54
CA ASP A 630 38.84 14.61 68.52
C ASP A 630 38.42 14.16 69.94
N LEU A 631 37.33 13.40 70.04
CA LEU A 631 36.88 12.80 71.31
C LEU A 631 37.89 11.76 71.82
N GLN A 632 38.49 10.95 70.96
CA GLN A 632 39.56 10.02 71.35
C GLN A 632 40.79 10.78 71.86
N THR A 633 41.22 11.85 71.18
CA THR A 633 42.30 12.73 71.64
C THR A 633 41.97 13.36 72.99
N ALA A 634 40.75 13.87 73.19
CA ALA A 634 40.31 14.43 74.46
C ALA A 634 40.30 13.39 75.60
N VAL A 635 39.91 12.15 75.32
CA VAL A 635 39.96 11.03 76.29
C VAL A 635 41.40 10.62 76.63
N VAL A 636 42.32 10.66 75.66
CA VAL A 636 43.76 10.42 75.93
C VAL A 636 44.31 11.53 76.82
N VAL A 637 44.15 12.80 76.43
CA VAL A 637 44.62 13.97 77.22
C VAL A 637 44.03 13.98 78.62
N ALA A 638 42.74 13.67 78.79
CA ALA A 638 42.11 13.56 80.11
C ALA A 638 42.68 12.40 80.96
N ASN A 639 43.11 11.30 80.34
CA ASN A 639 43.80 10.22 81.04
C ASN A 639 45.23 10.59 81.41
N ASP A 640 45.96 11.29 80.54
CA ASP A 640 47.32 11.76 80.80
C ASP A 640 47.35 12.76 81.95
N ILE A 641 46.50 13.80 81.92
CA ILE A 641 46.33 14.78 83.02
C ILE A 641 45.96 14.06 84.33
N LYS A 642 45.10 13.05 84.27
CA LYS A 642 44.74 12.23 85.45
C LYS A 642 45.94 11.45 85.99
N VAL A 643 46.81 10.91 85.14
CA VAL A 643 48.02 10.18 85.55
C VAL A 643 49.07 11.14 86.10
N GLU A 644 49.28 12.29 85.46
CA GLU A 644 50.16 13.38 85.92
C GLU A 644 49.73 13.89 87.30
N ALA A 645 48.47 14.30 87.46
CA ALA A 645 47.94 14.77 88.74
C ALA A 645 48.01 13.69 89.84
N GLN A 646 47.79 12.41 89.50
CA GLN A 646 48.01 11.32 90.45
C GLN A 646 49.49 11.15 90.82
N GLN A 647 50.42 11.40 89.89
CA GLN A 647 51.85 11.30 90.15
C GLN A 647 52.35 12.47 91.00
N GLU A 648 51.88 13.70 90.72
CA GLU A 648 52.11 14.87 91.57
C GLU A 648 51.54 14.68 92.98
N LEU A 649 50.34 14.10 93.10
CA LEU A 649 49.77 13.74 94.41
C LEU A 649 50.66 12.72 95.16
N ARG A 650 51.27 11.75 94.47
CA ARG A 650 52.22 10.79 95.07
C ARG A 650 53.52 11.49 95.48
N THR A 651 54.08 12.39 94.67
CA THR A 651 55.32 13.10 95.02
C THR A 651 55.11 14.07 96.16
N LEU A 652 54.00 14.83 96.19
CA LEU A 652 53.63 15.71 97.29
C LEU A 652 53.39 14.93 98.59
N ARG A 653 52.72 13.76 98.54
CA ARG A 653 52.57 12.88 99.71
C ARG A 653 53.92 12.37 100.23
N ARG A 654 54.83 11.98 99.34
CA ARG A 654 56.19 11.59 99.72
C ARG A 654 56.95 12.74 100.37
N GLN A 655 56.91 13.94 99.77
CA GLN A 655 57.55 15.14 100.34
C GLN A 655 56.97 15.49 101.71
N LEU A 656 55.64 15.42 101.87
CA LEU A 656 54.98 15.64 103.16
C LEU A 656 55.45 14.63 104.20
N GLN A 657 55.57 13.34 103.85
CA GLN A 657 56.13 12.32 104.75
C GLN A 657 57.60 12.62 105.08
N GLU A 658 58.42 12.99 104.11
CA GLU A 658 59.83 13.34 104.32
C GLU A 658 59.99 14.58 105.22
N GLU A 659 59.10 15.58 105.12
CA GLU A 659 59.08 16.74 106.03
C GLU A 659 58.52 16.41 107.42
N GLN A 660 57.52 15.53 107.51
CA GLN A 660 57.02 15.00 108.79
C GLN A 660 58.13 14.20 109.50
N ASP A 661 58.86 13.36 108.79
CA ASP A 661 59.99 12.59 109.32
C ASP A 661 61.15 13.51 109.75
N ARG A 662 61.41 14.61 109.03
CA ARG A 662 62.37 15.65 109.45
C ARG A 662 61.90 16.41 110.68
N SER A 663 60.62 16.79 110.73
CA SER A 663 60.01 17.47 111.87
C SER A 663 60.02 16.59 113.12
N ALA A 664 59.76 15.29 112.98
CA ALA A 664 59.88 14.30 114.05
C ALA A 664 61.33 14.20 114.56
N LYS A 665 62.33 14.10 113.66
CA LYS A 665 63.76 14.10 114.02
C LYS A 665 64.18 15.38 114.76
N LEU A 666 63.80 16.55 114.24
CA LEU A 666 64.06 17.83 114.89
C LEU A 666 63.35 17.95 116.24
N SER A 667 62.17 17.35 116.40
CA SER A 667 61.47 17.29 117.69
C SER A 667 62.23 16.41 118.68
N THR A 668 62.72 15.23 118.27
CA THR A 668 63.58 14.40 119.14
C THR A 668 64.92 15.06 119.47
N ASP A 669 65.51 15.81 118.54
CA ASP A 669 66.73 16.60 118.79
C ASP A 669 66.48 17.76 119.74
N LEU A 670 65.32 18.43 119.65
CA LEU A 670 64.90 19.49 120.57
C LEU A 670 64.58 18.94 121.96
N GLU A 671 63.96 17.77 122.07
CA GLU A 671 63.75 17.06 123.35
C GLU A 671 65.11 16.69 123.99
N ALA A 672 66.06 16.19 123.20
CA ALA A 672 67.43 15.94 123.66
C ALA A 672 68.12 17.24 124.15
N LEU A 673 67.96 18.35 123.42
CA LEU A 673 68.51 19.65 123.81
C LEU A 673 67.80 20.29 125.02
N GLN A 674 66.50 20.06 125.22
CA GLN A 674 65.79 20.44 126.44
C GLN A 674 66.26 19.60 127.64
N GLY A 675 66.50 18.31 127.44
CA GLY A 675 67.15 17.44 128.42
C GLY A 675 68.54 17.94 128.86
N VAL A 676 69.24 18.69 128.01
CA VAL A 676 70.52 19.35 128.35
C VAL A 676 70.31 20.73 129.01
N ARG A 677 69.25 21.48 128.67
CA ARG A 677 69.08 22.88 129.10
C ARG A 677 68.33 23.09 130.43
N ILE A 678 67.62 22.09 130.95
CA ILE A 678 66.79 22.22 132.16
C ILE A 678 67.61 22.20 133.48
N ASN A 679 68.94 22.00 133.44
CA ASN A 679 69.74 21.88 134.67
C ASN A 679 70.33 23.18 135.26
N THR A 680 70.25 24.37 134.63
CA THR A 680 70.70 25.64 135.27
C THR A 680 70.01 26.93 134.76
N GLY A 681 68.95 27.37 135.44
CA GLY A 681 68.53 28.79 135.62
C GLY A 681 68.18 29.69 134.40
N ALA A 682 67.30 30.69 134.51
CA ALA A 682 66.35 31.01 135.58
C ALA A 682 65.26 31.97 135.05
N THR A 683 64.09 31.94 135.71
CA THR A 683 62.98 32.91 135.69
C THR A 683 62.17 33.14 134.40
N PHE A 684 60.85 33.15 134.57
CA PHE A 684 59.80 33.24 133.55
C PHE A 684 59.44 34.69 133.19
N ASP A 685 59.00 34.89 131.94
CA ASP A 685 58.05 35.93 131.55
C ASP A 685 57.08 35.37 130.50
N THR A 686 55.77 35.54 130.69
CA THR A 686 54.73 34.97 129.81
C THR A 686 53.71 36.02 129.36
N LYS A 687 53.93 36.52 128.13
CA LYS A 687 53.06 37.40 127.33
C LYS A 687 53.64 37.36 125.89
N THR A 688 52.92 37.41 124.78
CA THR A 688 51.62 38.02 124.46
C THR A 688 51.00 37.32 123.23
N ALA A 689 49.67 37.50 123.10
CA ALA A 689 48.79 37.22 121.97
C ALA A 689 49.18 37.80 120.59
N VAL A 690 48.39 37.43 119.56
CA VAL A 690 48.05 38.09 118.26
C VAL A 690 47.34 36.98 117.43
N GLU A 691 46.04 37.05 117.10
CA GLU A 691 45.41 37.79 115.97
C GLU A 691 45.97 37.39 114.58
N GLY A 692 45.19 37.18 113.52
CA GLY A 692 43.73 37.20 113.33
C GLY A 692 43.36 36.88 111.86
N HIS A 693 42.06 36.91 111.56
CA HIS A 693 41.38 36.62 110.27
C HIS A 693 41.29 35.16 109.80
#